data_AF-A0AAU1EDZ0-F1
#
_entry.id   AF-A0AAU1EDZ0-F1
#
_cell.length_a   1.000
_cell.length_b   1.000
_cell.length_c   1.000
_cell.angle_alpha   90.00
_cell.angle_beta   90.00
_cell.angle_gamma   90.00
#
_symmetry.space_group_name_H-M   'P 1'
#
loop_
_entity.id
_entity.type
_entity.pdbx_description
1 polymer ?
#
loop_
_entity_poly.entity_id
_entity_poly.type
_entity_poly.pdbx_seq_one_letter_code
_entity_poly.pdbx_strand_id
1 'polypeptide(L)'
;MDSYVNFQDDAYYPADKFRRMIARTQDNVIGFDGIDSFKPTDTSGLTWAVEVGRGRALISDNAGGTYWVEKTTVSTVATQGIVDGYVILRVLDKKSGDSANAMTLDAISLTDPLPARTLMVCRFHDTGAGIRVEEDLRYTTAGQFVVSPSGPARFGPPTDTMGLGQFSPGSQYTNLVDGVRWIKNQAGTWVRSDAGGGSLDSVNGNYGPNVTLTATDVGAVPAAIPQVTTNNKNLSTDTAKWNGFSGGGYTSVTGAGGLLSNTTATLKDLRLGSSTSTSLAGGSGGVVAFPNVEVSPTGTPTGAVLWAEGGKLFYKNATGTASQVGSGSAYDVRNFGAVGNGLVDDAPAIQAALNAVRASGGGTVSVPYGTYKLTTLPLRIFKNTTLSLAPGTKMVRGDNIATMLLNGDTAASGYEGEGNIVVEGGIWDMRGTGLTTPAMCLSFGHARNIRVRNTQILNVPGYHGIEFNSTHGAIVENCRFEGYTDTGGRTFSEAIQIDLAKEVAVFGGFGNYDSTPCNFVTVTNCYFGPGWPRGIGSHSSVDGKTHKNIHIEGNYFYQTKEMAISSYNWENVTIANNTVDDCGAGVRIKNTDATTPADTKDSSGTVTNRSQSNYCVTITGNTFRNIGTVAPAIRVAGDTDVDGTSRNIYYVTVTGNSISTSTGTGDAGIGIRFDRVWGGVISGNSIANVGDAGILASYGGNVVISDNTVNHTADFGICSRMISLSKVHGNIVRDAGDYGILVSGGTNAMVTDNFVRDATTYGIRVSGYDADGSGPGASIPVSDVVMVGNTTTGTYTVGISISPTTGFSRRYGNDARSSTIEDWSDTIRSNPKDTNSAAGKD
;
A
#
# COMPACT_ATOMS: atom_id res chain seq x y z
N MET A 1 -14.37 10.00 -27.09
CA MET A 1 -13.18 10.41 -27.87
C MET A 1 -12.18 10.92 -26.86
N ASP A 2 -11.23 10.07 -26.47
CA ASP A 2 -10.08 10.52 -25.68
C ASP A 2 -9.04 11.01 -26.68
N SER A 3 -8.76 12.31 -26.71
CA SER A 3 -7.88 12.88 -27.73
C SER A 3 -6.95 13.92 -27.17
N TYR A 4 -5.65 13.59 -27.05
CA TYR A 4 -4.56 14.52 -27.35
C TYR A 4 -3.35 13.76 -27.91
N VAL A 5 -3.20 13.78 -29.24
CA VAL A 5 -1.89 13.64 -29.91
C VAL A 5 -1.53 15.04 -30.37
N ASN A 6 -0.53 15.65 -29.74
CA ASN A 6 -0.23 17.05 -30.03
C ASN A 6 0.80 17.26 -31.14
N PHE A 7 1.36 16.22 -31.77
CA PHE A 7 2.52 16.40 -32.65
C PHE A 7 2.56 15.43 -33.84
N GLN A 8 2.94 15.96 -35.02
CA GLN A 8 3.15 15.25 -36.29
C GLN A 8 4.60 15.41 -36.77
N ASP A 9 4.98 14.55 -37.72
CA ASP A 9 6.31 14.43 -38.35
C ASP A 9 6.88 15.72 -38.95
N ASP A 10 8.22 15.75 -39.03
CA ASP A 10 9.13 16.81 -39.50
C ASP A 10 9.36 18.04 -38.58
N ALA A 11 8.90 18.00 -37.34
CA ALA A 11 9.12 19.11 -36.42
C ALA A 11 10.47 19.03 -35.67
N TYR A 12 11.34 20.02 -35.91
CA TYR A 12 12.53 20.30 -35.11
C TYR A 12 12.13 20.77 -33.71
N TYR A 13 12.40 19.96 -32.68
CA TYR A 13 12.15 20.31 -31.28
C TYR A 13 13.46 20.63 -30.57
N PRO A 14 13.90 21.91 -30.57
CA PRO A 14 15.07 22.30 -29.78
C PRO A 14 14.80 22.10 -28.28
N ALA A 15 15.85 21.81 -27.51
CA ALA A 15 15.77 21.37 -26.12
C ALA A 15 15.02 22.35 -25.20
N ASP A 16 14.96 23.64 -25.56
CA ASP A 16 14.20 24.68 -24.87
C ASP A 16 12.68 24.55 -25.09
N LYS A 17 12.23 24.17 -26.29
CA LYS A 17 10.83 23.83 -26.55
C LYS A 17 10.43 22.52 -25.88
N PHE A 18 11.31 21.52 -25.92
CA PHE A 18 11.11 20.25 -25.21
C PHE A 18 11.03 20.45 -23.69
N ARG A 19 11.91 21.29 -23.10
CA ARG A 19 11.86 21.67 -21.68
C ARG A 19 10.61 22.50 -21.33
N ARG A 20 10.15 23.42 -22.19
CA ARG A 20 8.88 24.15 -21.97
C ARG A 20 7.65 23.25 -22.00
N MET A 21 7.71 22.14 -22.75
CA MET A 21 6.63 21.15 -22.83
C MET A 21 6.53 20.30 -21.56
N ILE A 22 7.67 19.86 -21.00
CA ILE A 22 7.73 19.14 -19.71
C ILE A 22 7.51 20.08 -18.51
N ALA A 23 7.91 21.36 -18.62
CA ALA A 23 7.77 22.33 -17.53
C ALA A 23 6.35 22.91 -17.37
N ARG A 24 5.47 22.81 -18.39
CA ARG A 24 4.03 23.10 -18.21
C ARG A 24 3.27 21.96 -17.54
N THR A 25 3.84 20.75 -17.50
CA THR A 25 3.22 19.52 -16.98
C THR A 25 3.71 19.18 -15.56
N GLN A 26 3.87 20.20 -14.70
CA GLN A 26 4.33 20.05 -13.32
C GLN A 26 3.24 19.55 -12.35
N ASP A 27 2.26 18.79 -12.84
CA ASP A 27 1.31 18.10 -11.98
C ASP A 27 1.80 16.65 -11.86
N ASN A 28 2.53 16.34 -10.77
CA ASN A 28 2.93 14.99 -10.39
C ASN A 28 1.70 14.13 -10.06
N VAL A 29 0.84 13.87 -11.04
CA VAL A 29 -0.39 13.10 -10.86
C VAL A 29 -0.02 11.62 -10.96
N ILE A 30 -0.23 10.91 -9.84
CA ILE A 30 -0.03 9.46 -9.72
C ILE A 30 -0.66 8.74 -10.92
N GLY A 31 0.12 7.96 -11.69
CA GLY A 31 -0.35 7.20 -12.85
C GLY A 31 -0.20 7.87 -14.22
N PHE A 32 0.36 9.07 -14.35
CA PHE A 32 0.68 9.68 -15.66
C PHE A 32 2.15 9.55 -16.06
N ASP A 33 3.05 9.88 -15.14
CA ASP A 33 4.47 10.00 -15.40
C ASP A 33 5.23 8.88 -14.65
N GLY A 34 6.01 8.07 -15.37
CA GLY A 34 6.78 6.95 -14.80
C GLY A 34 6.15 5.56 -14.97
N ILE A 35 6.43 4.65 -14.01
CA ILE A 35 6.20 3.18 -14.14
C ILE A 35 4.71 2.76 -14.20
N ASP A 36 3.80 3.64 -13.80
CA ASP A 36 2.36 3.37 -13.85
C ASP A 36 1.68 3.95 -15.11
N SER A 37 2.42 4.63 -15.98
CA SER A 37 1.91 5.17 -17.25
C SER A 37 1.39 4.05 -18.17
N PHE A 38 0.12 4.11 -18.57
CA PHE A 38 -0.56 3.09 -19.40
C PHE A 38 -0.59 1.70 -18.78
N LYS A 39 -0.51 1.58 -17.45
CA LYS A 39 -0.43 0.28 -16.77
C LYS A 39 -1.62 -0.62 -17.15
N PRO A 40 -1.37 -1.83 -17.67
CA PRO A 40 -2.41 -2.82 -17.91
C PRO A 40 -2.82 -3.44 -16.57
N THR A 41 -4.12 -3.60 -16.35
CA THR A 41 -4.71 -4.29 -15.20
C THR A 41 -5.74 -5.31 -15.69
N ASP A 42 -5.68 -6.51 -15.13
CA ASP A 42 -6.71 -7.53 -15.23
C ASP A 42 -7.71 -7.35 -14.08
N THR A 43 -8.54 -6.32 -14.18
CA THR A 43 -9.52 -5.97 -13.14
C THR A 43 -10.54 -7.11 -12.95
N SER A 44 -10.71 -7.57 -11.70
CA SER A 44 -11.70 -8.59 -11.32
C SER A 44 -13.13 -8.08 -11.61
N GLY A 45 -13.70 -8.52 -12.74
CA GLY A 45 -15.04 -8.13 -13.19
C GLY A 45 -15.21 -8.01 -14.72
N LEU A 46 -14.12 -8.05 -15.49
CA LEU A 46 -14.16 -7.99 -16.95
C LEU A 46 -13.74 -9.34 -17.56
N THR A 47 -14.72 -10.15 -17.97
CA THR A 47 -14.46 -11.54 -18.40
C THR A 47 -13.66 -11.64 -19.70
N TRP A 48 -13.69 -10.64 -20.59
CA TRP A 48 -12.88 -10.61 -21.83
C TRP A 48 -12.45 -9.19 -22.20
N ALA A 49 -11.83 -8.48 -21.25
CA ALA A 49 -11.23 -7.18 -21.53
C ALA A 49 -10.01 -6.92 -20.66
N VAL A 50 -9.10 -6.08 -21.16
CA VAL A 50 -7.97 -5.54 -20.39
C VAL A 50 -8.24 -4.09 -20.09
N GLU A 51 -8.06 -3.68 -18.83
CA GLU A 51 -8.08 -2.27 -18.46
C GLU A 51 -6.70 -1.66 -18.68
N VAL A 52 -6.65 -0.47 -19.26
CA VAL A 52 -5.43 0.28 -19.49
C VAL A 52 -5.56 1.63 -18.78
N GLY A 53 -4.64 1.85 -17.84
CA GLY A 53 -4.54 3.09 -17.07
C GLY A 53 -4.28 4.32 -17.95
N ARG A 54 -4.47 5.49 -17.34
CA ARG A 54 -4.00 6.76 -17.90
C ARG A 54 -2.48 6.74 -18.10
N GLY A 55 -1.95 7.59 -18.96
CA GLY A 55 -0.51 7.60 -19.23
C GLY A 55 -0.06 8.51 -20.37
N ARG A 56 1.26 8.68 -20.44
CA ARG A 56 2.00 9.34 -21.52
C ARG A 56 3.12 8.48 -22.06
N ALA A 57 3.29 8.48 -23.37
CA ALA A 57 4.34 7.74 -24.06
C ALA A 57 4.82 8.46 -25.34
N LEU A 58 5.97 8.03 -25.85
CA LEU A 58 6.50 8.33 -27.17
C LEU A 58 6.48 7.03 -27.99
N ILE A 59 5.99 7.11 -29.22
CA ILE A 59 5.91 5.99 -30.16
C ILE A 59 6.65 6.36 -31.42
N SER A 60 7.62 5.56 -31.85
CA SER A 60 8.25 5.73 -33.15
C SER A 60 7.51 4.96 -34.25
N ASP A 61 7.54 5.48 -35.48
CA ASP A 61 7.18 4.70 -36.66
C ASP A 61 8.41 4.16 -37.42
N ASN A 62 8.16 3.32 -38.41
CA ASN A 62 9.21 2.70 -39.22
C ASN A 62 9.97 3.70 -40.11
N ALA A 63 9.47 4.94 -40.25
CA ALA A 63 10.11 6.01 -41.01
C ALA A 63 10.93 6.96 -40.11
N GLY A 64 10.99 6.71 -38.80
CA GLY A 64 11.74 7.51 -37.83
C GLY A 64 10.94 8.66 -37.20
N GLY A 65 9.64 8.73 -37.46
CA GLY A 65 8.74 9.70 -36.85
C GLY A 65 8.47 9.38 -35.39
N THR A 66 8.48 10.38 -34.49
CA THR A 66 8.18 10.20 -33.05
C THR A 66 6.88 10.90 -32.68
N TYR A 67 5.93 10.14 -32.14
CA TYR A 67 4.61 10.60 -31.75
C TYR A 67 4.48 10.64 -30.23
N TRP A 68 4.10 11.79 -29.68
CA TRP A 68 3.73 11.89 -28.27
C TRP A 68 2.25 11.57 -28.10
N VAL A 69 1.97 10.66 -27.18
CA VAL A 69 0.62 10.18 -26.89
C VAL A 69 0.30 10.44 -25.43
N GLU A 70 -0.89 10.98 -25.17
CA GLU A 70 -1.44 11.13 -23.82
C GLU A 70 -2.86 10.58 -23.76
N LYS A 71 -3.10 9.79 -22.72
CA LYS A 71 -4.44 9.34 -22.34
C LYS A 71 -4.69 9.76 -20.90
N THR A 72 -5.75 10.55 -20.69
CA THR A 72 -6.08 11.12 -19.39
C THR A 72 -7.08 10.29 -18.57
N THR A 73 -7.72 9.33 -19.22
CA THR A 73 -8.79 8.48 -18.66
C THR A 73 -8.37 7.02 -18.67
N VAL A 74 -8.89 6.24 -17.73
CA VAL A 74 -8.78 4.77 -17.78
C VAL A 74 -9.75 4.23 -18.83
N SER A 75 -9.38 3.21 -19.59
CA SER A 75 -10.31 2.56 -20.53
C SER A 75 -10.05 1.08 -20.67
N THR A 76 -11.09 0.35 -21.03
CA THR A 76 -11.05 -1.09 -21.24
C THR A 76 -11.02 -1.39 -22.74
N VAL A 77 -10.29 -2.44 -23.11
CA VAL A 77 -10.27 -2.99 -24.47
C VAL A 77 -10.83 -4.40 -24.46
N ALA A 78 -11.85 -4.65 -25.28
CA ALA A 78 -12.41 -5.99 -25.41
C ALA A 78 -11.42 -6.90 -26.16
N THR A 79 -11.24 -8.12 -25.67
CA THR A 79 -10.32 -9.13 -26.22
C THR A 79 -11.05 -10.38 -26.72
N GLN A 80 -12.39 -10.37 -26.69
CA GLN A 80 -13.22 -11.52 -27.00
C GLN A 80 -12.92 -12.09 -28.39
N GLY A 81 -12.64 -13.40 -28.46
CA GLY A 81 -12.32 -14.10 -29.70
C GLY A 81 -10.83 -14.16 -30.05
N ILE A 82 -9.95 -13.57 -29.23
CA ILE A 82 -8.50 -13.68 -29.37
C ILE A 82 -7.96 -14.51 -28.20
N VAL A 83 -7.47 -15.72 -28.49
CA VAL A 83 -6.91 -16.62 -27.46
C VAL A 83 -5.56 -16.11 -26.96
N ASP A 84 -4.68 -15.75 -27.89
CA ASP A 84 -3.40 -15.13 -27.59
C ASP A 84 -3.28 -13.84 -28.39
N GLY A 85 -2.99 -12.73 -27.71
CA GLY A 85 -2.97 -11.43 -28.36
C GLY A 85 -2.18 -10.35 -27.64
N TYR A 86 -2.16 -9.18 -28.27
CA TYR A 86 -1.57 -7.96 -27.75
C TYR A 86 -2.63 -6.91 -27.52
N VAL A 87 -2.54 -6.20 -26.40
CA VAL A 87 -3.20 -4.90 -26.25
C VAL A 87 -2.31 -3.83 -26.82
N ILE A 88 -2.86 -3.03 -27.72
CA ILE A 88 -2.12 -2.00 -28.44
C ILE A 88 -2.82 -0.65 -28.38
N LEU A 89 -2.02 0.42 -28.36
CA LEU A 89 -2.49 1.79 -28.54
C LEU A 89 -1.94 2.32 -29.86
N ARG A 90 -2.84 2.62 -30.80
CA ARG A 90 -2.50 3.00 -32.18
C ARG A 90 -2.81 4.46 -32.43
N VAL A 91 -1.88 5.15 -33.08
CA VAL A 91 -2.12 6.50 -33.63
C VAL A 91 -2.75 6.36 -35.03
N LEU A 92 -3.93 6.97 -35.23
CA LEU A 92 -4.62 6.97 -36.51
C LEU A 92 -4.09 8.08 -37.43
N ASP A 93 -4.11 7.82 -38.75
CA ASP A 93 -3.82 8.84 -39.76
C ASP A 93 -4.80 10.01 -39.69
N LYS A 94 -4.29 11.21 -39.97
CA LYS A 94 -5.07 12.44 -40.05
C LYS A 94 -6.12 12.31 -41.15
N LYS A 95 -7.42 12.33 -40.79
CA LYS A 95 -8.46 12.60 -41.79
C LYS A 95 -8.38 14.07 -42.20
N SER A 96 -8.61 14.35 -43.49
CA SER A 96 -8.64 15.71 -44.01
C SER A 96 -9.60 16.57 -43.19
N GLY A 97 -9.07 17.59 -42.50
CA GLY A 97 -9.84 18.49 -41.63
C GLY A 97 -9.60 18.33 -40.12
N ASP A 98 -8.93 17.26 -39.68
CA ASP A 98 -8.60 17.10 -38.25
C ASP A 98 -7.43 17.98 -37.82
N SER A 99 -7.52 18.58 -36.63
CA SER A 99 -6.47 19.39 -36.01
C SER A 99 -5.58 18.61 -35.03
N ALA A 100 -5.90 17.34 -34.76
CA ALA A 100 -5.12 16.44 -33.89
C ALA A 100 -5.25 14.99 -34.42
N ASN A 101 -4.22 14.15 -34.23
CA ASN A 101 -4.37 12.72 -34.55
C ASN A 101 -5.25 12.05 -33.48
N ALA A 102 -6.17 11.19 -33.91
CA ALA A 102 -6.94 10.35 -32.99
C ALA A 102 -6.13 9.12 -32.59
N MET A 103 -6.37 8.59 -31.39
CA MET A 103 -5.80 7.32 -30.93
C MET A 103 -6.89 6.31 -30.65
N THR A 104 -6.57 5.04 -30.85
CA THR A 104 -7.45 3.93 -30.52
C THR A 104 -6.70 2.91 -29.68
N LEU A 105 -7.37 2.40 -28.64
CA LEU A 105 -6.94 1.22 -27.91
C LEU A 105 -7.60 0.00 -28.55
N ASP A 106 -6.82 -1.02 -28.89
CA ASP A 106 -7.28 -2.18 -29.64
C ASP A 106 -6.60 -3.47 -29.17
N ALA A 107 -7.19 -4.62 -29.49
CA ALA A 107 -6.65 -5.94 -29.23
C ALA A 107 -6.43 -6.68 -30.55
N ILE A 108 -5.23 -7.21 -30.76
CA ILE A 108 -4.84 -7.93 -31.99
C ILE A 108 -4.33 -9.32 -31.66
N SER A 109 -4.48 -10.30 -32.56
CA SER A 109 -3.92 -11.63 -32.36
C SER A 109 -2.39 -11.64 -32.49
N LEU A 110 -1.70 -12.60 -31.85
CA LEU A 110 -0.25 -12.78 -32.03
C LEU A 110 0.17 -13.01 -33.49
N THR A 111 -0.74 -13.50 -34.34
CA THR A 111 -0.50 -13.76 -35.75
C THR A 111 -0.77 -12.56 -36.66
N ASP A 112 -1.44 -11.53 -36.14
CA ASP A 112 -1.75 -10.33 -36.90
C ASP A 112 -0.49 -9.45 -37.05
N PRO A 113 -0.28 -8.83 -38.23
CA PRO A 113 0.83 -7.91 -38.39
C PRO A 113 0.63 -6.68 -37.49
N LEU A 114 1.67 -6.33 -36.72
CA LEU A 114 1.63 -5.16 -35.85
C LEU A 114 1.43 -3.88 -36.68
N PRO A 115 0.36 -3.09 -36.44
CA PRO A 115 0.15 -1.85 -37.17
C PRO A 115 1.29 -0.85 -36.91
N ALA A 116 1.66 -0.05 -37.90
CA ALA A 116 2.59 1.06 -37.70
C ALA A 116 2.05 2.07 -36.66
N ARG A 117 2.96 2.81 -36.00
CA ARG A 117 2.64 3.85 -34.99
C ARG A 117 1.83 3.30 -33.80
N THR A 118 2.30 2.17 -33.28
CA THR A 118 1.65 1.46 -32.19
C THR A 118 2.53 1.41 -30.95
N LEU A 119 1.95 1.61 -29.77
CA LEU A 119 2.52 1.24 -28.47
C LEU A 119 1.98 -0.15 -28.10
N MET A 120 2.88 -1.10 -27.86
CA MET A 120 2.50 -2.40 -27.30
C MET A 120 2.37 -2.26 -25.79
N VAL A 121 1.18 -2.47 -25.25
CA VAL A 121 0.91 -2.30 -23.83
C VAL A 121 1.21 -3.60 -23.09
N CYS A 122 0.60 -4.70 -23.50
CA CYS A 122 0.85 -6.01 -22.91
C CYS A 122 0.54 -7.15 -23.86
N ARG A 123 1.10 -8.32 -23.56
CA ARG A 123 0.64 -9.61 -24.07
C ARG A 123 -0.40 -10.17 -23.12
N PHE A 124 -1.46 -10.76 -23.67
CA PHE A 124 -2.50 -11.41 -22.90
C PHE A 124 -2.83 -12.80 -23.45
N HIS A 125 -3.40 -13.63 -22.58
CA HIS A 125 -3.92 -14.95 -22.91
C HIS A 125 -5.34 -15.13 -22.35
N ASP A 126 -6.26 -15.61 -23.18
CA ASP A 126 -7.60 -16.03 -22.76
C ASP A 126 -7.52 -17.43 -22.15
N THR A 127 -7.82 -17.49 -20.85
CA THR A 127 -7.80 -18.73 -20.06
C THR A 127 -9.10 -19.54 -20.19
N GLY A 128 -10.09 -19.05 -20.92
CA GLY A 128 -11.44 -19.61 -21.01
C GLY A 128 -12.39 -19.13 -19.90
N ALA A 129 -11.85 -18.59 -18.79
CA ALA A 129 -12.61 -18.00 -17.69
C ALA A 129 -12.36 -16.48 -17.53
N GLY A 130 -11.45 -15.91 -18.32
CA GLY A 130 -10.92 -14.57 -18.13
C GLY A 130 -9.64 -14.32 -18.92
N ILE A 131 -9.18 -13.08 -18.90
CA ILE A 131 -7.90 -12.69 -19.52
C ILE A 131 -6.80 -12.64 -18.46
N ARG A 132 -5.65 -13.25 -18.75
CA ARG A 132 -4.42 -13.08 -17.99
C ARG A 132 -3.46 -12.19 -18.77
N VAL A 133 -2.94 -11.14 -18.15
CA VAL A 133 -1.81 -10.39 -18.70
C VAL A 133 -0.54 -11.21 -18.48
N GLU A 134 0.10 -11.65 -19.56
CA GLU A 134 1.29 -12.52 -19.49
C GLU A 134 2.59 -11.73 -19.45
N GLU A 135 2.66 -10.62 -20.20
CA GLU A 135 3.87 -9.81 -20.33
C GLU A 135 3.52 -8.33 -20.41
N ASP A 136 4.21 -7.49 -19.64
CA ASP A 136 4.14 -6.04 -19.74
C ASP A 136 5.13 -5.54 -20.80
N LEU A 137 4.59 -5.03 -21.91
CA LEU A 137 5.36 -4.70 -23.11
C LEU A 137 5.66 -3.20 -23.25
N ARG A 138 5.18 -2.38 -22.31
CA ARG A 138 5.38 -0.92 -22.29
C ARG A 138 6.86 -0.52 -22.28
N TYR A 139 7.74 -1.43 -21.86
CA TYR A 139 9.17 -1.16 -21.62
C TYR A 139 10.12 -1.94 -22.52
N THR A 140 9.65 -3.01 -23.16
CA THR A 140 10.51 -4.01 -23.83
C THR A 140 10.57 -3.81 -25.34
N THR A 141 9.56 -3.19 -25.95
CA THR A 141 9.46 -3.03 -27.40
C THR A 141 10.32 -1.87 -27.91
N ALA A 142 11.29 -2.11 -28.80
CA ALA A 142 12.17 -1.05 -29.33
C ALA A 142 11.39 0.11 -29.99
N GLY A 143 11.84 1.36 -29.81
CA GLY A 143 11.19 2.55 -30.37
C GLY A 143 10.00 3.14 -29.58
N GLN A 144 9.52 2.47 -28.53
CA GLN A 144 8.46 2.95 -27.64
C GLN A 144 8.98 3.40 -26.27
N PHE A 145 8.58 4.54 -25.72
CA PHE A 145 9.08 5.00 -24.42
C PHE A 145 7.94 5.54 -23.57
N VAL A 146 7.85 5.17 -22.30
CA VAL A 146 7.00 5.92 -21.37
C VAL A 146 7.65 7.28 -21.07
N VAL A 147 6.87 8.27 -20.67
CA VAL A 147 7.38 9.58 -20.29
C VAL A 147 7.53 9.67 -18.77
N SER A 148 8.69 10.13 -18.31
CA SER A 148 8.94 10.56 -16.93
C SER A 148 9.01 12.08 -16.86
N PRO A 149 9.04 12.68 -15.64
CA PRO A 149 9.23 14.12 -15.47
C PRO A 149 10.54 14.67 -16.08
N SER A 150 11.46 13.80 -16.50
CA SER A 150 12.74 14.19 -17.09
C SER A 150 12.93 13.75 -18.55
N GLY A 151 11.92 13.15 -19.19
CA GLY A 151 11.99 12.71 -20.59
C GLY A 151 11.58 11.24 -20.79
N PRO A 152 11.93 10.62 -21.93
CA PRO A 152 11.68 9.19 -22.16
C PRO A 152 12.29 8.31 -21.06
N ALA A 153 11.62 7.21 -20.73
CA ALA A 153 12.05 6.28 -19.70
C ALA A 153 11.76 4.82 -20.05
N ARG A 154 12.65 3.92 -19.62
CA ARG A 154 12.58 2.45 -19.81
C ARG A 154 13.39 1.71 -18.74
N PHE A 155 13.27 0.39 -18.69
CA PHE A 155 14.15 -0.45 -17.89
C PHE A 155 15.53 -0.61 -18.56
N GLY A 156 16.59 -0.32 -17.79
CA GLY A 156 17.97 -0.53 -18.17
C GLY A 156 18.68 0.75 -18.64
N PRO A 157 20.02 0.72 -18.68
CA PRO A 157 20.80 1.83 -19.21
C PRO A 157 20.50 2.05 -20.71
N PRO A 158 20.63 3.28 -21.21
CA PRO A 158 20.32 3.59 -22.60
C PRO A 158 21.30 2.87 -23.54
N THR A 159 20.76 2.08 -24.47
CA THR A 159 21.52 1.47 -25.57
C THR A 159 20.94 1.89 -26.92
N ASP A 160 21.78 1.97 -27.95
CA ASP A 160 21.33 2.38 -29.30
C ASP A 160 20.33 1.38 -29.92
N THR A 161 20.35 0.13 -29.46
CA THR A 161 19.39 -0.92 -29.85
C THR A 161 17.95 -0.65 -29.39
N MET A 162 17.73 0.28 -28.45
CA MET A 162 16.38 0.65 -27.98
C MET A 162 15.67 1.67 -28.88
N GLY A 163 16.29 2.11 -29.99
CA GLY A 163 15.79 3.20 -30.82
C GLY A 163 16.09 4.59 -30.24
N LEU A 164 17.02 4.68 -29.27
CA LEU A 164 17.44 5.96 -28.68
C LEU A 164 18.36 6.80 -29.59
N GLY A 165 18.78 6.23 -30.73
CA GLY A 165 19.56 6.90 -31.77
C GLY A 165 18.86 8.14 -32.34
N GLN A 166 17.52 8.12 -32.40
CA GLN A 166 16.69 9.21 -32.94
C GLN A 166 16.72 10.52 -32.13
N PHE A 167 17.12 10.45 -30.85
CA PHE A 167 17.16 11.61 -29.98
C PHE A 167 18.41 12.47 -30.22
N SER A 168 18.28 13.78 -30.20
CA SER A 168 19.39 14.72 -30.41
C SER A 168 20.26 14.91 -29.16
N PRO A 169 21.51 15.40 -29.28
CA PRO A 169 22.29 15.88 -28.14
C PRO A 169 21.48 16.80 -27.22
N GLY A 170 21.65 16.63 -25.90
CA GLY A 170 20.87 17.32 -24.85
C GLY A 170 19.59 16.61 -24.44
N SER A 171 19.16 15.58 -25.17
CA SER A 171 18.02 14.73 -24.78
C SER A 171 18.32 13.99 -23.49
N GLN A 172 17.28 13.74 -22.71
CA GLN A 172 17.36 13.10 -21.40
C GLN A 172 16.64 11.76 -21.43
N TYR A 173 17.14 10.82 -20.64
CA TYR A 173 16.58 9.48 -20.53
C TYR A 173 16.60 9.05 -19.06
N THR A 174 15.52 8.46 -18.57
CA THR A 174 15.47 7.89 -17.22
C THR A 174 15.54 6.36 -17.30
N ASN A 175 16.51 5.78 -16.61
CA ASN A 175 16.48 4.34 -16.36
C ASN A 175 15.54 4.05 -15.18
N LEU A 176 14.47 3.30 -15.42
CA LEU A 176 13.47 2.92 -14.43
C LEU A 176 13.96 1.84 -13.44
N VAL A 177 15.08 1.16 -13.74
CA VAL A 177 15.67 0.15 -12.84
C VAL A 177 16.38 0.82 -11.67
N ASP A 178 17.21 1.81 -11.96
CA ASP A 178 18.11 2.45 -10.99
C ASP A 178 17.78 3.95 -10.77
N GLY A 179 16.70 4.45 -11.38
CA GLY A 179 16.30 5.86 -11.29
C GLY A 179 17.30 6.85 -11.90
N VAL A 180 18.41 6.37 -12.48
CA VAL A 180 19.50 7.22 -12.96
C VAL A 180 19.06 7.93 -14.23
N ARG A 181 19.31 9.23 -14.27
CA ARG A 181 19.12 10.06 -15.46
C ARG A 181 20.39 10.05 -16.31
N TRP A 182 20.16 9.99 -17.61
CA TRP A 182 21.18 10.02 -18.64
C TRP A 182 20.93 11.21 -19.55
N ILE A 183 22.00 11.80 -20.06
CA ILE A 183 21.96 12.91 -21.00
C ILE A 183 22.74 12.50 -22.24
N LYS A 184 22.21 12.74 -23.43
CA LYS A 184 22.94 12.53 -24.68
C LYS A 184 23.93 13.68 -24.87
N ASN A 185 25.23 13.41 -24.87
CA ASN A 185 26.26 14.44 -25.00
C ASN A 185 26.36 14.96 -26.44
N GLN A 186 27.24 15.96 -26.65
CA GLN A 186 27.48 16.55 -27.96
C GLN A 186 27.94 15.54 -29.04
N ALA A 187 28.62 14.47 -28.63
CA ALA A 187 29.07 13.39 -29.51
C ALA A 187 27.97 12.36 -29.82
N GLY A 188 26.73 12.58 -29.34
CA GLY A 188 25.62 11.65 -29.53
C GLY A 188 25.65 10.44 -28.59
N THR A 189 26.55 10.41 -27.60
CA THR A 189 26.67 9.30 -26.65
C THR A 189 25.89 9.58 -25.37
N TRP A 190 25.16 8.59 -24.86
CA TRP A 190 24.48 8.70 -23.57
C TRP A 190 25.47 8.60 -22.41
N VAL A 191 25.41 9.57 -21.52
CA VAL A 191 26.27 9.68 -20.34
C VAL A 191 25.44 9.90 -19.09
N ARG A 192 25.83 9.24 -17.99
CA ARG A 192 25.17 9.34 -16.70
C ARG A 192 25.25 10.76 -16.15
N SER A 193 24.13 11.33 -15.69
CA SER A 193 24.11 12.69 -15.13
C SER A 193 24.68 12.77 -13.72
N ASP A 194 24.82 11.64 -13.02
CA ASP A 194 25.33 11.56 -11.63
C ASP A 194 26.84 11.26 -11.54
N ALA A 195 27.54 11.19 -12.67
CA ALA A 195 28.97 10.85 -12.71
C ALA A 195 29.92 11.97 -12.23
N GLY A 196 29.41 13.06 -11.64
CA GLY A 196 30.22 14.16 -11.10
C GLY A 196 29.46 15.01 -10.08
N GLY A 197 30.08 15.28 -8.93
CA GLY A 197 29.52 16.13 -7.88
C GLY A 197 29.25 17.55 -8.38
N GLY A 198 27.99 17.89 -8.61
CA GLY A 198 27.55 19.24 -9.00
C GLY A 198 27.36 19.48 -10.51
N SER A 199 27.05 18.45 -11.30
CA SER A 199 26.86 18.57 -12.76
C SER A 199 25.84 19.64 -13.19
N LEU A 200 26.30 20.61 -14.00
CA LEU A 200 25.45 21.47 -14.81
C LEU A 200 25.08 20.72 -16.11
N ASP A 201 23.79 20.44 -16.32
CA ASP A 201 23.30 19.64 -17.46
C ASP A 201 23.55 20.25 -18.85
N SER A 202 23.75 21.58 -18.93
CA SER A 202 24.03 22.30 -20.17
C SER A 202 24.58 23.71 -19.94
N VAL A 203 25.54 24.16 -20.75
CA VAL A 203 26.02 25.56 -20.81
C VAL A 203 26.22 25.97 -22.28
N ASN A 204 25.63 27.09 -22.71
CA ASN A 204 25.78 27.66 -24.06
C ASN A 204 25.59 26.67 -25.23
N GLY A 205 24.67 25.71 -25.08
CA GLY A 205 24.38 24.71 -26.13
C GLY A 205 25.29 23.48 -26.12
N ASN A 206 26.23 23.37 -25.16
CA ASN A 206 26.98 22.16 -24.89
C ASN A 206 26.27 21.31 -23.81
N TYR A 207 26.25 19.99 -23.97
CA TYR A 207 25.48 19.04 -23.13
C TYR A 207 26.35 17.89 -22.59
N GLY A 208 26.21 17.58 -21.29
CA GLY A 208 26.86 16.43 -20.62
C GLY A 208 27.18 16.66 -19.13
N PRO A 209 27.57 15.61 -18.38
CA PRO A 209 27.90 15.72 -16.94
C PRO A 209 29.23 16.42 -16.66
N ASN A 210 30.08 16.55 -17.70
CA ASN A 210 31.40 17.16 -17.66
C ASN A 210 31.58 18.11 -18.85
N VAL A 211 30.70 19.11 -19.00
CA VAL A 211 30.86 20.13 -20.05
C VAL A 211 32.18 20.87 -19.82
N THR A 212 33.18 20.58 -20.65
CA THR A 212 34.44 21.33 -20.68
C THR A 212 34.19 22.61 -21.45
N LEU A 213 34.18 23.74 -20.76
CA LEU A 213 34.03 25.04 -21.39
C LEU A 213 35.35 25.45 -22.03
N THR A 214 35.33 25.71 -23.33
CA THR A 214 36.46 26.32 -24.03
C THR A 214 36.42 27.85 -23.87
N ALA A 215 37.52 28.53 -24.14
CA ALA A 215 37.57 30.01 -24.11
C ALA A 215 36.53 30.66 -25.04
N THR A 216 36.06 29.94 -26.06
CA THR A 216 34.96 30.34 -26.95
C THR A 216 33.57 30.23 -26.32
N ASP A 217 33.37 29.33 -25.34
CA ASP A 217 32.09 29.08 -24.66
C ASP A 217 31.84 30.01 -23.46
N VAL A 218 32.88 30.59 -22.88
CA VAL A 218 32.79 31.54 -21.74
C VAL A 218 32.73 33.00 -22.21
N GLY A 219 32.43 33.20 -23.49
CA GLY A 219 32.55 34.50 -24.15
C GLY A 219 33.79 34.54 -25.03
N ALA A 220 33.62 34.08 -26.28
CA ALA A 220 34.46 34.56 -27.35
C ALA A 220 34.29 36.09 -27.44
N VAL A 221 35.21 36.85 -26.85
CA VAL A 221 35.71 38.01 -27.59
C VAL A 221 36.59 37.40 -28.69
N PRO A 222 36.20 37.50 -29.97
CA PRO A 222 37.01 36.94 -31.05
C PRO A 222 38.40 37.57 -31.02
N ALA A 223 39.44 36.75 -31.25
CA ALA A 223 40.82 37.24 -31.41
C ALA A 223 41.00 38.15 -32.65
N ALA A 224 39.94 38.34 -33.45
CA ALA A 224 39.92 39.27 -34.56
C ALA A 224 38.51 39.84 -34.73
N ILE A 225 38.30 41.11 -34.39
CA ILE A 225 37.29 41.93 -35.06
C ILE A 225 38.00 43.15 -35.68
N PRO A 226 37.66 43.52 -36.92
CA PRO A 226 38.41 44.47 -37.73
C PRO A 226 38.35 45.88 -37.15
N GLN A 227 39.43 46.63 -37.34
CA GLN A 227 39.42 48.08 -37.22
C GLN A 227 38.29 48.66 -38.10
N VAL A 228 37.24 49.17 -37.47
CA VAL A 228 36.31 50.07 -38.15
C VAL A 228 36.99 51.42 -38.25
N THR A 229 37.63 51.65 -39.40
CA THR A 229 38.08 52.96 -39.85
C THR A 229 36.84 53.78 -40.21
N THR A 230 36.59 54.89 -39.50
CA THR A 230 35.77 55.98 -40.05
C THR A 230 36.65 57.20 -40.26
N ASN A 231 37.23 57.27 -41.46
CA ASN A 231 37.81 58.47 -42.01
C ASN A 231 36.70 59.30 -42.68
N ASN A 232 36.21 60.33 -42.00
CA ASN A 232 35.93 61.68 -42.53
C ASN A 232 34.97 62.41 -41.58
N LYS A 233 35.49 63.40 -40.85
CA LYS A 233 35.52 64.84 -41.23
C LYS A 233 34.15 65.50 -41.14
N ASN A 234 33.93 66.06 -39.94
CA ASN A 234 33.15 67.26 -39.60
C ASN A 234 32.10 66.99 -38.53
N LEU A 235 32.40 67.35 -37.27
CA LEU A 235 31.73 68.43 -36.52
C LEU A 235 32.19 68.42 -35.02
N SER A 236 32.97 69.44 -34.65
CA SER A 236 33.17 70.11 -33.33
C SER A 236 32.87 69.33 -32.04
N THR A 237 33.77 69.08 -31.07
CA THR A 237 34.93 69.84 -30.55
C THR A 237 36.01 68.90 -29.98
N ASP A 238 37.24 68.99 -30.51
CA ASP A 238 38.48 68.26 -30.10
C ASP A 238 39.08 68.79 -28.77
N THR A 239 39.75 67.99 -27.92
CA THR A 239 41.19 67.68 -28.08
C THR A 239 41.65 66.40 -27.32
N ALA A 240 42.00 65.39 -28.12
CA ALA A 240 43.19 64.50 -28.13
C ALA A 240 44.08 64.17 -26.89
N LYS A 241 44.45 62.86 -26.86
CA LYS A 241 45.69 62.19 -26.38
C LYS A 241 46.00 62.14 -24.87
N TRP A 242 46.50 60.97 -24.44
CA TRP A 242 47.61 60.97 -23.48
C TRP A 242 48.70 59.95 -23.84
N ASN A 243 49.77 60.45 -24.45
CA ASN A 243 51.11 59.89 -24.35
C ASN A 243 51.87 60.69 -23.29
N GLY A 244 52.68 60.01 -22.47
CA GLY A 244 53.85 60.60 -21.81
C GLY A 244 53.67 60.91 -20.32
N PHE A 245 54.34 60.10 -19.49
CA PHE A 245 54.79 60.50 -18.15
C PHE A 245 55.80 61.66 -18.25
N SER A 246 55.72 62.66 -17.35
CA SER A 246 56.86 63.14 -16.51
C SER A 246 56.53 64.41 -15.69
N GLY A 247 56.64 64.30 -14.35
CA GLY A 247 56.94 65.37 -13.37
C GLY A 247 55.74 66.19 -12.85
N GLY A 248 55.45 66.32 -11.55
CA GLY A 248 56.07 65.82 -10.32
C GLY A 248 55.22 66.26 -9.11
N GLY A 249 55.12 65.40 -8.09
CA GLY A 249 54.38 65.66 -6.85
C GLY A 249 54.01 64.37 -6.12
N TYR A 250 55.01 63.67 -5.56
CA TYR A 250 54.80 62.48 -4.73
C TYR A 250 54.53 62.85 -3.27
N THR A 251 53.49 62.22 -2.70
CA THR A 251 53.44 61.80 -1.30
C THR A 251 53.98 60.36 -1.25
N SER A 252 54.92 60.10 -0.35
CA SER A 252 55.76 58.89 -0.26
C SER A 252 55.59 58.13 1.06
N VAL A 253 56.03 56.87 1.10
CA VAL A 253 56.23 56.07 2.32
C VAL A 253 57.39 56.66 3.13
N THR A 254 57.40 56.56 4.47
CA THR A 254 58.63 56.75 5.24
C THR A 254 59.63 55.62 4.93
N GLY A 255 60.91 55.94 5.11
CA GLY A 255 62.07 55.22 4.56
C GLY A 255 62.34 53.78 5.00
N ALA A 256 61.35 53.03 5.50
CA ALA A 256 61.48 51.60 5.82
C ALA A 256 60.22 50.77 5.52
N GLY A 257 59.34 51.23 4.62
CA GLY A 257 58.40 50.34 3.92
C GLY A 257 56.98 50.22 4.46
N GLY A 258 56.50 51.16 5.28
CA GLY A 258 55.07 51.22 5.63
C GLY A 258 54.66 52.55 6.26
N LEU A 259 53.45 53.01 5.94
CA LEU A 259 52.70 54.06 6.66
C LEU A 259 51.20 53.69 6.53
N LEU A 260 50.50 53.15 7.54
CA LEU A 260 50.09 53.70 8.86
C LEU A 260 49.54 55.13 8.72
N SER A 261 48.29 55.46 9.07
CA SER A 261 47.35 54.93 10.08
C SER A 261 45.94 55.56 9.81
N ASN A 262 44.79 55.24 10.43
CA ASN A 262 44.49 54.64 11.73
C ASN A 262 43.04 54.06 11.80
N THR A 263 42.54 53.27 10.84
CA THR A 263 41.51 52.24 11.12
C THR A 263 41.29 51.33 9.89
N THR A 264 41.15 50.03 10.15
CA THR A 264 41.20 48.90 9.22
C THR A 264 40.07 48.91 8.18
N ALA A 265 40.36 48.81 6.86
CA ALA A 265 39.39 48.30 5.88
C ALA A 265 40.06 47.78 4.59
N THR A 266 39.67 46.57 4.20
CA THR A 266 40.16 45.72 3.11
C THR A 266 39.78 46.25 1.72
N LEU A 267 40.71 46.12 0.75
CA LEU A 267 40.56 46.51 -0.66
C LEU A 267 39.43 45.74 -1.35
N LYS A 268 38.44 46.42 -1.93
CA LYS A 268 37.36 45.75 -2.68
C LYS A 268 36.65 46.63 -3.71
N ASP A 269 37.38 47.33 -4.58
CA ASP A 269 36.76 48.09 -5.68
C ASP A 269 37.63 48.06 -6.95
N LEU A 270 37.41 47.03 -7.80
CA LEU A 270 37.51 47.17 -9.26
C LEU A 270 36.08 47.24 -9.79
N ARG A 271 35.64 48.43 -10.18
CA ARG A 271 34.30 48.70 -10.73
C ARG A 271 34.33 48.76 -12.25
N LEU A 272 33.39 48.06 -12.89
CA LEU A 272 32.87 48.41 -14.21
C LEU A 272 31.37 48.76 -14.04
N GLY A 273 31.02 49.98 -14.46
CA GLY A 273 29.69 50.60 -14.32
C GLY A 273 28.59 49.97 -15.19
N SER A 274 27.36 50.49 -15.15
CA SER A 274 27.08 51.82 -15.74
C SER A 274 26.31 52.80 -14.85
N SER A 275 26.41 54.08 -15.23
CA SER A 275 26.33 55.26 -14.38
C SER A 275 24.98 55.98 -14.31
N THR A 276 23.84 55.34 -14.61
CA THR A 276 22.53 56.04 -14.46
C THR A 276 21.33 55.20 -14.01
N SER A 277 21.47 53.98 -13.49
CA SER A 277 20.30 53.28 -12.92
C SER A 277 20.62 52.45 -11.68
N THR A 278 19.94 52.78 -10.58
CA THR A 278 19.90 52.05 -9.30
C THR A 278 19.16 50.70 -9.35
N SER A 279 19.11 50.03 -10.50
CA SER A 279 18.62 48.65 -10.58
C SER A 279 19.38 47.88 -11.65
N LEU A 280 20.05 46.80 -11.25
CA LEU A 280 20.13 45.63 -12.11
C LEU A 280 18.70 45.13 -12.21
N ALA A 281 18.16 45.06 -13.43
CA ALA A 281 16.76 44.78 -13.68
C ALA A 281 16.29 43.48 -13.02
N GLY A 282 15.75 43.59 -11.80
CA GLY A 282 14.81 42.66 -11.24
C GLY A 282 13.45 42.98 -11.85
N GLY A 283 13.12 42.30 -12.95
CA GLY A 283 11.70 42.03 -13.23
C GLY A 283 11.13 41.23 -12.05
N SER A 284 9.81 41.30 -11.83
CA SER A 284 9.16 40.49 -10.78
C SER A 284 9.51 39.01 -10.97
N GLY A 285 10.45 38.49 -10.16
CA GLY A 285 11.01 37.14 -10.29
C GLY A 285 12.51 37.01 -10.58
N GLY A 286 13.29 38.10 -10.63
CA GLY A 286 14.74 38.04 -10.90
C GLY A 286 15.59 37.44 -9.77
N VAL A 287 16.51 36.53 -10.10
CA VAL A 287 17.56 35.98 -9.21
C VAL A 287 18.81 36.86 -9.31
N VAL A 288 19.35 37.31 -8.17
CA VAL A 288 20.65 38.00 -8.09
C VAL A 288 21.69 37.01 -7.59
N ALA A 289 22.71 36.69 -8.40
CA ALA A 289 23.77 35.73 -8.06
C ALA A 289 25.11 36.42 -7.75
N PHE A 290 25.72 36.11 -6.60
CA PHE A 290 27.06 36.60 -6.22
C PHE A 290 28.10 35.48 -6.15
N PRO A 291 29.26 35.60 -6.83
CA PRO A 291 30.35 34.64 -6.69
C PRO A 291 31.15 34.87 -5.40
N ASN A 292 31.32 33.79 -4.63
CA ASN A 292 32.20 33.58 -3.46
C ASN A 292 32.49 34.84 -2.61
N VAL A 293 31.47 35.35 -1.92
CA VAL A 293 31.57 36.54 -1.08
C VAL A 293 32.20 36.22 0.28
N GLU A 294 32.98 37.17 0.83
CA GLU A 294 33.51 37.10 2.20
C GLU A 294 32.47 37.51 3.26
N VAL A 295 31.38 38.16 2.85
CA VAL A 295 30.33 38.68 3.73
C VAL A 295 28.99 38.42 3.07
N SER A 296 28.07 37.77 3.78
CA SER A 296 26.76 37.40 3.24
C SER A 296 25.91 38.64 2.86
N PRO A 297 25.05 38.55 1.83
CA PRO A 297 24.19 39.65 1.42
C PRO A 297 23.20 40.09 2.52
N THR A 298 23.29 41.34 2.96
CA THR A 298 22.46 41.89 4.04
C THR A 298 21.09 42.39 3.57
N GLY A 299 20.96 42.80 2.32
CA GLY A 299 19.69 43.27 1.74
C GLY A 299 18.63 42.18 1.56
N THR A 300 17.35 42.57 1.60
CA THR A 300 16.20 41.70 1.32
C THR A 300 15.48 42.23 0.08
N PRO A 301 15.88 41.82 -1.13
CA PRO A 301 15.20 42.26 -2.35
C PRO A 301 13.83 41.60 -2.47
N THR A 302 12.99 42.13 -3.36
CA THR A 302 11.65 41.62 -3.65
C THR A 302 11.65 40.23 -4.34
N GLY A 303 12.83 39.68 -4.68
CA GLY A 303 13.06 38.36 -5.28
C GLY A 303 13.99 37.47 -4.45
N ALA A 304 14.60 36.44 -5.05
CA ALA A 304 15.56 35.56 -4.38
C ALA A 304 17.02 36.00 -4.65
N VAL A 305 17.86 36.02 -3.62
CA VAL A 305 19.31 36.21 -3.75
C VAL A 305 20.00 34.86 -3.66
N LEU A 306 20.88 34.53 -4.60
CA LEU A 306 21.79 33.38 -4.50
C LEU A 306 23.23 33.90 -4.31
N TRP A 307 24.03 33.29 -3.45
CA TRP A 307 25.45 33.62 -3.34
C TRP A 307 26.27 32.38 -2.99
N ALA A 308 27.53 32.37 -3.38
CA ALA A 308 28.48 31.42 -2.82
C ALA A 308 29.24 32.08 -1.65
N GLU A 309 29.50 31.33 -0.59
CA GLU A 309 30.31 31.74 0.56
C GLU A 309 31.11 30.53 1.06
N GLY A 310 32.44 30.66 1.15
CA GLY A 310 33.31 29.54 1.54
C GLY A 310 33.19 28.31 0.63
N GLY A 311 32.93 28.51 -0.66
CA GLY A 311 32.74 27.41 -1.63
C GLY A 311 31.39 26.68 -1.55
N LYS A 312 30.45 27.15 -0.72
CA LYS A 312 29.09 26.61 -0.60
C LYS A 312 28.09 27.58 -1.21
N LEU A 313 27.05 27.08 -1.86
CA LEU A 313 25.98 27.90 -2.46
C LEU A 313 24.87 28.13 -1.43
N PHE A 314 24.34 29.34 -1.37
CA PHE A 314 23.26 29.77 -0.49
C PHE A 314 22.19 30.53 -1.27
N TYR A 315 20.97 30.56 -0.76
CA TYR A 315 19.87 31.39 -1.24
C TYR A 315 19.19 32.12 -0.08
N LYS A 316 18.63 33.31 -0.35
CA LYS A 316 17.85 34.13 0.57
C LYS A 316 16.54 34.47 -0.12
N ASN A 317 15.43 34.01 0.45
CA ASN A 317 14.10 34.26 -0.10
C ASN A 317 13.59 35.67 0.26
N ALA A 318 12.40 36.02 -0.23
CA ALA A 318 11.76 37.32 0.02
C ALA A 318 11.46 37.60 1.52
N THR A 319 11.49 36.59 2.39
CA THR A 319 11.33 36.75 3.85
C THR A 319 12.64 37.10 4.55
N GLY A 320 13.76 37.17 3.81
CA GLY A 320 15.07 37.57 4.34
C GLY A 320 15.86 36.44 4.99
N THR A 321 15.41 35.19 4.90
CA THR A 321 16.08 34.03 5.52
C THR A 321 17.10 33.42 4.56
N ALA A 322 18.37 33.38 4.99
CA ALA A 322 19.48 32.73 4.30
C ALA A 322 19.44 31.20 4.51
N SER A 323 19.62 30.40 3.46
CA SER A 323 19.63 28.93 3.50
C SER A 323 20.65 28.36 2.50
N GLN A 324 21.39 27.32 2.87
CA GLN A 324 22.37 26.70 1.98
C GLN A 324 21.66 25.84 0.92
N VAL A 325 22.03 25.99 -0.35
CA VAL A 325 21.57 25.13 -1.44
C VAL A 325 22.32 23.80 -1.35
N GLY A 326 21.57 22.69 -1.30
CA GLY A 326 22.16 21.35 -1.18
C GLY A 326 22.62 20.98 0.23
N SER A 327 22.28 21.74 1.27
CA SER A 327 22.30 21.19 2.62
C SER A 327 21.16 20.18 2.72
N GLY A 328 21.46 18.90 2.45
CA GLY A 328 20.59 17.79 2.86
C GLY A 328 20.31 17.87 4.37
N SER A 329 19.34 17.10 4.85
CA SER A 329 19.09 16.97 6.29
C SER A 329 20.43 16.79 7.04
N ALA A 330 20.60 17.45 8.19
CA ALA A 330 21.80 17.27 9.01
C ALA A 330 22.08 15.79 9.31
N TYR A 331 21.02 14.96 9.30
CA TYR A 331 21.05 13.52 9.51
C TYR A 331 20.78 12.72 8.21
N ASP A 332 21.24 13.19 7.06
CA ASP A 332 21.37 12.37 5.85
C ASP A 332 22.43 11.27 6.08
N VAL A 333 22.07 10.00 5.90
CA VAL A 333 22.96 8.87 6.18
C VAL A 333 24.27 8.88 5.40
N ARG A 334 24.32 9.57 4.25
CA ARG A 334 25.56 9.71 3.46
C ARG A 334 26.60 10.59 4.16
N ASN A 335 26.16 11.54 5.00
CA ASN A 335 27.05 12.34 5.83
C ASN A 335 27.77 11.49 6.90
N PHE A 336 27.27 10.28 7.15
CA PHE A 336 27.83 9.31 8.09
C PHE A 336 28.54 8.15 7.39
N GLY A 337 28.73 8.24 6.07
CA GLY A 337 29.50 7.28 5.28
C GLY A 337 28.68 6.19 4.58
N ALA A 338 27.34 6.27 4.58
CA ALA A 338 26.51 5.31 3.85
C ALA A 338 26.67 5.54 2.33
N VAL A 339 26.86 4.46 1.58
CA VAL A 339 27.14 4.48 0.13
C VAL A 339 25.88 4.22 -0.69
N GLY A 340 25.00 3.31 -0.27
CA GLY A 340 23.74 3.05 -0.95
C GLY A 340 23.90 2.32 -2.30
N ASN A 341 24.94 1.50 -2.47
CA ASN A 341 25.20 0.76 -3.71
C ASN A 341 24.84 -0.75 -3.67
N GLY A 342 24.32 -1.23 -2.53
CA GLY A 342 23.93 -2.63 -2.31
C GLY A 342 25.08 -3.59 -2.04
N LEU A 343 26.33 -3.11 -2.08
CA LEU A 343 27.54 -3.91 -1.89
C LEU A 343 28.21 -3.64 -0.54
N VAL A 344 28.36 -2.35 -0.20
CA VAL A 344 28.94 -1.90 1.06
C VAL A 344 27.94 -2.14 2.19
N ASP A 345 28.44 -2.58 3.34
CA ASP A 345 27.62 -2.65 4.54
C ASP A 345 27.38 -1.25 5.11
N ASP A 346 26.17 -0.74 4.89
CA ASP A 346 25.75 0.60 5.28
C ASP A 346 25.17 0.64 6.70
N ALA A 347 24.98 -0.51 7.37
CA ALA A 347 24.41 -0.56 8.71
C ALA A 347 25.17 0.31 9.73
N PRO A 348 26.52 0.29 9.81
CA PRO A 348 27.26 1.15 10.74
C PRO A 348 27.03 2.66 10.50
N ALA A 349 26.98 3.09 9.23
CA ALA A 349 26.78 4.49 8.87
C ALA A 349 25.36 4.96 9.18
N ILE A 350 24.35 4.14 8.86
CA ILE A 350 22.96 4.44 9.18
C ILE A 350 22.75 4.46 10.70
N GLN A 351 23.37 3.53 11.43
CA GLN A 351 23.33 3.54 12.90
C GLN A 351 24.00 4.79 13.49
N ALA A 352 25.11 5.25 12.90
CA ALA A 352 25.76 6.49 13.35
C ALA A 352 24.85 7.71 13.18
N ALA A 353 24.08 7.79 12.09
CA ALA A 353 23.06 8.83 11.89
C ALA A 353 21.95 8.75 12.94
N LEU A 354 21.44 7.54 13.24
CA LEU A 354 20.44 7.29 14.29
C LEU A 354 20.96 7.67 15.70
N ASN A 355 22.23 7.39 15.97
CA ASN A 355 22.86 7.79 17.23
C ASN A 355 23.03 9.31 17.33
N ALA A 356 23.39 9.98 16.24
CA ALA A 356 23.55 11.43 16.21
C ALA A 356 22.22 12.17 16.39
N VAL A 357 21.14 11.70 15.76
CA VAL A 357 19.80 12.29 15.95
C VAL A 357 19.29 12.04 17.38
N ARG A 358 19.54 10.86 17.95
CA ARG A 358 19.25 10.56 19.36
C ARG A 358 19.97 11.53 20.30
N ALA A 359 21.27 11.75 20.09
CA ALA A 359 22.06 12.68 20.89
C ALA A 359 21.55 14.13 20.81
N SER A 360 20.82 14.45 19.74
CA SER A 360 20.20 15.75 19.52
C SER A 360 18.77 15.86 20.07
N GLY A 361 18.27 14.81 20.73
CA GLY A 361 16.93 14.77 21.34
C GLY A 361 15.82 14.20 20.44
N GLY A 362 16.16 13.74 19.23
CA GLY A 362 15.22 13.29 18.21
C GLY A 362 15.31 14.12 16.92
N GLY A 363 14.48 13.78 15.93
CA GLY A 363 14.50 14.41 14.62
C GLY A 363 14.32 13.43 13.47
N THR A 364 14.63 13.86 12.25
CA THR A 364 14.49 13.05 11.03
C THR A 364 15.84 12.63 10.48
N VAL A 365 16.06 11.31 10.39
CA VAL A 365 17.15 10.69 9.62
C VAL A 365 16.65 10.46 8.20
N SER A 366 17.35 11.01 7.22
CA SER A 366 16.98 10.89 5.81
C SER A 366 17.85 9.82 5.13
N VAL A 367 17.19 8.89 4.43
CA VAL A 367 17.84 7.85 3.61
C VAL A 367 17.50 8.14 2.14
N PRO A 368 18.42 8.73 1.38
CA PRO A 368 18.20 9.06 -0.03
C PRO A 368 18.02 7.82 -0.91
N TYR A 369 17.75 8.04 -2.20
CA TYR A 369 17.67 6.96 -3.18
C TYR A 369 18.97 6.13 -3.19
N GLY A 370 18.82 4.82 -3.14
CA GLY A 370 19.94 3.87 -3.12
C GLY A 370 19.52 2.49 -2.62
N THR A 371 20.45 1.55 -2.65
CA THR A 371 20.31 0.22 -2.04
C THR A 371 21.28 0.11 -0.88
N TYR A 372 20.80 -0.01 0.35
CA TYR A 372 21.58 0.01 1.56
C TYR A 372 21.61 -1.37 2.18
N LYS A 373 22.77 -2.04 2.13
CA LYS A 373 22.92 -3.39 2.67
C LYS A 373 23.16 -3.33 4.18
N LEU A 374 22.41 -4.11 4.95
CA LEU A 374 22.53 -4.20 6.40
C LEU A 374 23.11 -5.57 6.80
N THR A 375 24.39 -5.65 7.08
CA THR A 375 25.08 -6.94 7.28
C THR A 375 25.62 -7.13 8.68
N THR A 376 26.32 -6.15 9.26
CA THR A 376 27.05 -6.37 10.53
C THR A 376 26.20 -6.20 11.78
N LEU A 377 25.13 -5.39 11.72
CA LEU A 377 24.31 -5.09 12.90
C LEU A 377 22.85 -4.78 12.54
N PRO A 378 21.89 -5.14 13.41
CA PRO A 378 20.53 -4.63 13.33
C PRO A 378 20.52 -3.13 13.63
N LEU A 379 19.69 -2.38 12.90
CA LEU A 379 19.50 -0.96 13.22
C LEU A 379 18.72 -0.80 14.52
N ARG A 380 19.15 0.12 15.37
CA ARG A 380 18.48 0.54 16.61
C ARG A 380 17.97 1.96 16.43
N ILE A 381 16.65 2.10 16.41
CA ILE A 381 15.97 3.41 16.38
C ILE A 381 15.53 3.81 17.79
N PHE A 382 15.65 5.09 18.13
CA PHE A 382 15.38 5.60 19.47
C PHE A 382 14.23 6.59 19.47
N LYS A 383 13.77 6.97 20.66
CA LYS A 383 12.60 7.84 20.81
C LYS A 383 12.68 9.15 20.04
N ASN A 384 11.51 9.68 19.68
CA ASN A 384 11.34 10.94 18.94
C ASN A 384 12.06 10.98 17.57
N THR A 385 12.20 9.83 16.92
CA THR A 385 12.95 9.72 15.66
C THR A 385 12.04 9.34 14.50
N THR A 386 12.18 10.04 13.38
CA THR A 386 11.65 9.64 12.08
C THR A 386 12.78 9.11 11.21
N LEU A 387 12.67 7.88 10.72
CA LEU A 387 13.53 7.33 9.68
C LEU A 387 12.77 7.41 8.36
N SER A 388 13.20 8.32 7.48
CA SER A 388 12.51 8.66 6.23
C SER A 388 13.32 8.18 5.03
N LEU A 389 12.81 7.17 4.33
CA LEU A 389 13.42 6.62 3.13
C LEU A 389 12.78 7.26 1.90
N ALA A 390 13.60 7.71 0.95
CA ALA A 390 13.10 8.20 -0.32
C ALA A 390 12.33 7.09 -1.08
N PRO A 391 11.32 7.44 -1.90
CA PRO A 391 10.61 6.46 -2.72
C PRO A 391 11.58 5.63 -3.58
N GLY A 392 11.41 4.31 -3.57
CA GLY A 392 12.26 3.37 -4.31
C GLY A 392 13.61 3.02 -3.64
N THR A 393 13.97 3.67 -2.53
CA THR A 393 15.13 3.28 -1.71
C THR A 393 14.94 1.86 -1.16
N LYS A 394 15.99 1.05 -1.20
CA LYS A 394 15.97 -0.33 -0.67
C LYS A 394 16.87 -0.46 0.54
N MET A 395 16.35 -0.94 1.66
CA MET A 395 17.12 -1.56 2.73
C MET A 395 17.18 -3.05 2.43
N VAL A 396 18.38 -3.63 2.39
CA VAL A 396 18.57 -5.03 2.00
C VAL A 396 19.25 -5.79 3.13
N ARG A 397 18.63 -6.89 3.56
CA ARG A 397 19.20 -7.75 4.58
C ARG A 397 20.48 -8.45 4.10
N GLY A 398 21.52 -8.36 4.91
CA GLY A 398 22.74 -9.14 4.83
C GLY A 398 22.69 -10.37 5.74
N ASP A 399 23.68 -11.24 5.57
CA ASP A 399 23.58 -12.65 5.98
C ASP A 399 23.75 -12.89 7.49
N ASN A 400 24.26 -11.90 8.25
CA ASN A 400 24.63 -12.07 9.67
C ASN A 400 23.65 -11.46 10.68
N ILE A 401 22.63 -10.72 10.24
CA ILE A 401 21.63 -10.12 11.15
C ILE A 401 20.39 -11.01 11.21
N ALA A 402 19.69 -11.05 12.35
CA ALA A 402 18.42 -11.77 12.51
C ALA A 402 17.19 -10.84 12.45
N THR A 403 17.38 -9.54 12.68
CA THR A 403 16.36 -8.49 12.56
C THR A 403 16.95 -7.29 11.84
N MET A 404 16.21 -6.61 10.95
CA MET A 404 16.73 -5.41 10.27
C MET A 404 16.68 -4.17 11.17
N LEU A 405 15.57 -3.97 11.90
CA LEU A 405 15.40 -2.81 12.77
C LEU A 405 14.66 -3.15 14.07
N LEU A 406 15.16 -2.63 15.20
CA LEU A 406 14.51 -2.67 16.51
C LEU A 406 14.45 -1.28 17.15
N ASN A 407 13.47 -1.03 18.03
CA ASN A 407 13.42 0.18 18.84
C ASN A 407 14.29 0.06 20.11
N GLY A 408 15.55 0.48 20.02
CA GLY A 408 16.49 0.44 21.14
C GLY A 408 16.99 -0.97 21.49
N ASP A 409 17.82 -1.04 22.53
CA ASP A 409 18.58 -2.22 22.95
C ASP A 409 18.65 -2.40 24.48
N THR A 410 17.98 -1.53 25.24
CA THR A 410 17.99 -1.52 26.71
C THR A 410 16.77 -2.22 27.30
N ALA A 411 16.91 -2.80 28.49
CA ALA A 411 15.78 -3.34 29.24
C ALA A 411 14.71 -2.26 29.47
N ALA A 412 13.46 -2.62 29.22
CA ALA A 412 12.27 -1.80 29.38
C ALA A 412 11.12 -2.70 29.88
N SER A 413 10.12 -2.08 30.51
CA SER A 413 8.93 -2.74 31.03
C SER A 413 7.69 -1.94 30.64
N GLY A 414 6.54 -2.59 30.67
CA GLY A 414 5.28 -1.95 30.29
C GLY A 414 5.38 -1.37 28.88
N TYR A 415 5.17 -0.06 28.77
CA TYR A 415 5.29 0.69 27.53
C TYR A 415 6.36 1.81 27.63
N GLU A 416 7.39 1.61 28.45
CA GLU A 416 8.38 2.65 28.79
C GLU A 416 9.68 2.55 27.98
N GLY A 417 9.70 1.71 26.95
CA GLY A 417 10.78 1.60 25.97
C GLY A 417 10.82 2.76 24.97
N GLU A 418 11.65 2.62 23.94
CA GLU A 418 11.82 3.66 22.92
C GLU A 418 10.53 3.81 22.08
N GLY A 419 10.00 5.03 21.99
CA GLY A 419 8.69 5.30 21.38
C GLY A 419 8.61 6.69 20.73
N ASN A 420 7.46 7.06 20.19
CA ASN A 420 7.29 8.23 19.31
C ASN A 420 8.24 8.13 18.10
N ILE A 421 8.11 7.01 17.38
CA ILE A 421 8.98 6.63 16.27
C ILE A 421 8.15 6.51 15.00
N VAL A 422 8.70 7.05 13.91
CA VAL A 422 8.14 6.91 12.56
C VAL A 422 9.15 6.22 11.67
N VAL A 423 8.73 5.15 10.99
CA VAL A 423 9.46 4.57 9.86
C VAL A 423 8.61 4.79 8.63
N GLU A 424 9.15 5.50 7.64
CA GLU A 424 8.39 5.84 6.44
C GLU A 424 9.16 5.65 5.14
N GLY A 425 8.44 5.21 4.11
CA GLY A 425 9.00 5.06 2.77
C GLY A 425 9.82 3.79 2.57
N GLY A 426 10.36 3.68 1.35
CA GLY A 426 11.31 2.64 0.97
C GLY A 426 10.79 1.21 0.94
N ILE A 427 11.70 0.32 0.59
CA ILE A 427 11.51 -1.11 0.43
C ILE A 427 12.47 -1.82 1.39
N TRP A 428 11.98 -2.72 2.22
CA TRP A 428 12.77 -3.55 3.12
C TRP A 428 12.78 -4.97 2.60
N ASP A 429 13.86 -5.34 1.92
CA ASP A 429 14.02 -6.66 1.31
C ASP A 429 14.80 -7.59 2.24
N MET A 430 14.06 -8.55 2.80
CA MET A 430 14.59 -9.56 3.71
C MET A 430 15.31 -10.70 2.97
N ARG A 431 15.24 -10.76 1.62
CA ARG A 431 15.94 -11.74 0.78
C ARG A 431 15.70 -13.19 1.19
N GLY A 432 14.54 -13.51 1.75
CA GLY A 432 14.19 -14.82 2.31
C GLY A 432 14.16 -15.97 1.30
N THR A 433 14.21 -15.70 0.00
CA THR A 433 14.39 -16.72 -1.05
C THR A 433 15.82 -17.24 -1.13
N GLY A 434 16.81 -16.43 -0.75
CA GLY A 434 18.22 -16.83 -0.68
C GLY A 434 18.77 -16.95 0.75
N LEU A 435 18.17 -16.23 1.70
CA LEU A 435 18.51 -16.24 3.12
C LEU A 435 17.35 -16.85 3.93
N THR A 436 17.26 -18.16 3.94
CA THR A 436 16.12 -18.90 4.51
C THR A 436 16.17 -19.04 6.03
N THR A 437 17.19 -18.53 6.72
CA THR A 437 17.18 -18.54 8.19
C THR A 437 16.07 -17.62 8.70
N PRO A 438 15.17 -18.09 9.60
CA PRO A 438 14.06 -17.30 10.09
C PRO A 438 14.48 -15.95 10.67
N ALA A 439 13.74 -14.90 10.34
CA ALA A 439 14.13 -13.55 10.68
C ALA A 439 13.03 -12.49 10.60
N MET A 440 13.18 -11.45 11.41
CA MET A 440 12.26 -10.33 11.52
C MET A 440 12.69 -9.16 10.65
N CYS A 441 11.74 -8.42 10.08
CA CYS A 441 12.08 -7.15 9.43
C CYS A 441 12.11 -6.00 10.44
N LEU A 442 10.94 -5.59 10.96
CA LEU A 442 10.80 -4.50 11.93
C LEU A 442 10.21 -5.03 13.26
N SER A 443 10.90 -4.82 14.38
CA SER A 443 10.43 -5.30 15.69
C SER A 443 10.35 -4.15 16.70
N PHE A 444 9.17 -3.99 17.32
CA PHE A 444 8.89 -2.93 18.28
C PHE A 444 8.46 -3.53 19.63
N GLY A 445 9.27 -3.35 20.67
CA GLY A 445 9.06 -3.87 22.02
C GLY A 445 8.86 -2.75 23.06
N HIS A 446 7.94 -2.94 24.01
CA HIS A 446 7.71 -2.00 25.13
C HIS A 446 7.50 -0.55 24.69
N ALA A 447 6.87 -0.33 23.54
CA ALA A 447 6.89 0.96 22.88
C ALA A 447 5.59 1.77 23.08
N ARG A 448 5.68 3.08 22.85
CA ARG A 448 4.52 3.97 22.65
C ARG A 448 4.60 4.67 21.32
N ASN A 449 3.46 4.94 20.70
CA ASN A 449 3.34 5.85 19.54
C ASN A 449 4.29 5.45 18.40
N ILE A 450 4.10 4.25 17.85
CA ILE A 450 4.86 3.75 16.70
C ILE A 450 4.05 3.94 15.42
N ARG A 451 4.70 4.47 14.39
CA ARG A 451 4.10 4.70 13.07
C ARG A 451 4.96 4.03 12.00
N VAL A 452 4.37 3.17 11.19
CA VAL A 452 5.02 2.63 9.98
C VAL A 452 4.14 2.99 8.79
N ARG A 453 4.69 3.66 7.77
CA ARG A 453 3.88 4.13 6.64
C ARG A 453 4.57 4.19 5.29
N ASN A 454 3.81 4.00 4.21
CA ASN A 454 4.31 4.12 2.84
C ASN A 454 5.50 3.19 2.55
N THR A 455 5.56 2.03 3.21
CA THR A 455 6.70 1.11 3.17
C THR A 455 6.31 -0.21 2.55
N GLN A 456 7.23 -0.82 1.80
CA GLN A 456 7.11 -2.17 1.26
C GLN A 456 8.05 -3.11 2.01
N ILE A 457 7.58 -4.26 2.48
CA ILE A 457 8.38 -5.32 3.11
C ILE A 457 8.34 -6.55 2.22
N LEU A 458 9.52 -7.03 1.82
CA LEU A 458 9.67 -8.10 0.83
C LEU A 458 10.36 -9.34 1.39
N ASN A 459 9.93 -10.50 0.91
CA ASN A 459 10.63 -11.78 1.00
C ASN A 459 11.02 -12.18 2.43
N VAL A 460 10.09 -12.14 3.38
CA VAL A 460 10.38 -12.45 4.79
C VAL A 460 10.57 -13.96 4.99
N PRO A 461 11.70 -14.44 5.53
CA PRO A 461 11.89 -15.85 5.84
C PRO A 461 11.37 -16.18 7.25
N GLY A 462 10.40 -17.09 7.35
CA GLY A 462 10.03 -17.78 8.59
C GLY A 462 9.34 -16.97 9.68
N TYR A 463 9.80 -15.76 10.04
CA TYR A 463 9.20 -14.94 11.10
C TYR A 463 8.28 -13.83 10.57
N HIS A 464 8.41 -12.58 11.02
CA HIS A 464 7.39 -11.53 10.84
C HIS A 464 7.92 -10.32 10.06
N GLY A 465 7.04 -9.69 9.30
CA GLY A 465 7.34 -8.41 8.65
C GLY A 465 7.42 -7.29 9.69
N ILE A 466 6.37 -7.16 10.51
CA ILE A 466 6.36 -6.28 11.66
C ILE A 466 5.94 -7.08 12.88
N GLU A 467 6.66 -6.93 13.99
CA GLU A 467 6.24 -7.41 15.29
C GLU A 467 6.01 -6.22 16.22
N PHE A 468 4.80 -6.09 16.74
CA PHE A 468 4.49 -5.26 17.89
C PHE A 468 4.42 -6.15 19.12
N ASN A 469 5.38 -6.01 20.02
CA ASN A 469 5.39 -6.65 21.32
C ASN A 469 5.20 -5.58 22.40
N SER A 470 4.21 -5.74 23.28
CA SER A 470 3.99 -4.78 24.40
C SER A 470 3.94 -3.32 23.94
N THR A 471 3.20 -3.03 22.89
CA THR A 471 3.17 -1.70 22.25
C THR A 471 1.83 -1.00 22.48
N HIS A 472 1.87 0.28 22.83
CA HIS A 472 0.71 1.13 23.05
C HIS A 472 0.63 2.26 22.03
N GLY A 473 -0.38 2.26 21.16
CA GLY A 473 -0.52 3.26 20.10
C GLY A 473 0.39 2.96 18.91
N ALA A 474 0.12 1.88 18.19
CA ALA A 474 0.79 1.55 16.94
C ALA A 474 -0.13 1.84 15.74
N ILE A 475 0.40 2.43 14.68
CA ILE A 475 -0.33 2.64 13.44
C ILE A 475 0.52 2.20 12.24
N VAL A 476 -0.01 1.28 11.44
CA VAL A 476 0.55 0.87 10.15
C VAL A 476 -0.40 1.36 9.06
N GLU A 477 0.08 2.22 8.16
CA GLU A 477 -0.76 2.78 7.08
C GLU A 477 -0.08 2.69 5.71
N ASN A 478 -0.85 2.36 4.67
CA ASN A 478 -0.36 2.40 3.28
C ASN A 478 0.94 1.59 3.08
N CYS A 479 1.03 0.41 3.69
CA CYS A 479 2.18 -0.49 3.57
C CYS A 479 1.85 -1.71 2.71
N ARG A 480 2.89 -2.34 2.14
CA ARG A 480 2.78 -3.56 1.34
C ARG A 480 3.64 -4.66 1.94
N PHE A 481 3.09 -5.87 2.09
CA PHE A 481 3.77 -7.05 2.61
C PHE A 481 3.77 -8.14 1.54
N GLU A 482 4.91 -8.45 0.93
CA GLU A 482 4.94 -9.27 -0.29
C GLU A 482 6.09 -10.26 -0.30
N GLY A 483 5.76 -11.54 -0.49
CA GLY A 483 6.75 -12.59 -0.43
C GLY A 483 7.04 -13.00 1.01
N TYR A 484 6.62 -14.21 1.33
CA TYR A 484 6.99 -14.93 2.54
C TYR A 484 7.59 -16.26 2.12
N THR A 485 8.73 -16.62 2.71
CA THR A 485 9.32 -17.94 2.56
C THR A 485 9.03 -18.74 3.82
N ASP A 486 8.19 -19.76 3.70
CA ASP A 486 8.03 -20.75 4.77
C ASP A 486 9.30 -21.59 4.84
N THR A 487 9.97 -21.52 5.99
CA THR A 487 11.21 -22.22 6.29
C THR A 487 10.94 -23.60 6.90
N GLY A 488 9.67 -24.02 6.94
CA GLY A 488 9.17 -25.26 7.51
C GLY A 488 8.42 -25.03 8.81
N GLY A 489 7.16 -25.47 8.86
CA GLY A 489 6.35 -25.54 10.09
C GLY A 489 5.90 -24.19 10.66
N ARG A 490 5.99 -23.10 9.88
CA ARG A 490 5.68 -21.74 10.32
C ARG A 490 4.32 -21.24 9.83
N THR A 491 3.34 -22.14 9.68
CA THR A 491 1.95 -21.86 9.23
C THR A 491 1.19 -20.86 10.11
N PHE A 492 1.75 -20.47 11.24
CA PHE A 492 1.18 -19.48 12.13
C PHE A 492 1.75 -18.06 11.96
N SER A 493 2.77 -17.86 11.12
CA SER A 493 3.46 -16.57 11.06
C SER A 493 2.63 -15.48 10.40
N GLU A 494 2.60 -14.34 11.07
CA GLU A 494 1.90 -13.14 10.63
C GLU A 494 2.83 -12.17 9.88
N ALA A 495 2.29 -11.47 8.88
CA ALA A 495 2.95 -10.31 8.30
C ALA A 495 3.09 -9.18 9.32
N ILE A 496 2.03 -8.96 10.12
CA ILE A 496 2.04 -8.11 11.31
C ILE A 496 1.60 -8.93 12.52
N GLN A 497 2.53 -9.18 13.44
CA GLN A 497 2.26 -9.83 14.71
C GLN A 497 1.96 -8.78 15.79
N ILE A 498 0.92 -9.02 16.59
CA ILE A 498 0.52 -8.22 17.75
C ILE A 498 0.64 -9.10 18.99
N ASP A 499 1.76 -9.04 19.70
CA ASP A 499 2.07 -9.95 20.81
C ASP A 499 2.40 -9.21 22.13
N LEU A 500 2.67 -9.95 23.18
CA LEU A 500 2.93 -9.49 24.55
C LEU A 500 4.33 -9.88 25.02
N ALA A 501 4.86 -9.19 26.03
CA ALA A 501 6.18 -9.49 26.61
C ALA A 501 6.14 -10.77 27.46
N LYS A 502 5.96 -11.91 26.80
CA LYS A 502 5.76 -13.22 27.43
C LYS A 502 7.07 -13.87 27.84
N GLU A 503 8.01 -14.03 26.90
CA GLU A 503 9.32 -14.64 27.12
C GLU A 503 10.25 -14.42 25.91
N VAL A 504 11.55 -14.72 26.09
CA VAL A 504 12.60 -14.52 25.07
C VAL A 504 12.35 -15.28 23.77
N ALA A 505 11.66 -16.41 23.84
CA ALA A 505 11.33 -17.22 22.67
C ALA A 505 10.22 -16.58 21.81
N VAL A 506 9.43 -15.66 22.38
CA VAL A 506 8.40 -14.89 21.67
C VAL A 506 9.01 -13.61 21.11
N PHE A 507 9.65 -12.80 21.95
CA PHE A 507 10.36 -11.58 21.56
C PHE A 507 11.76 -11.56 22.14
N GLY A 508 12.78 -11.82 21.30
CA GLY A 508 14.18 -11.89 21.75
C GLY A 508 14.96 -10.56 21.66
N GLY A 509 14.31 -9.47 21.26
CA GLY A 509 14.98 -8.24 20.85
C GLY A 509 15.66 -7.45 21.98
N PHE A 510 14.96 -7.32 23.11
CA PHE A 510 15.35 -6.66 24.38
C PHE A 510 14.14 -6.69 25.35
N GLY A 511 14.27 -6.09 26.54
CA GLY A 511 13.13 -5.85 27.43
C GLY A 511 12.88 -6.90 28.51
N ASN A 512 11.98 -6.59 29.43
CA ASN A 512 11.55 -7.47 30.51
C ASN A 512 10.28 -8.23 30.12
N TYR A 513 10.22 -9.52 30.43
CA TYR A 513 9.05 -10.35 30.13
C TYR A 513 7.95 -10.22 31.20
N ASP A 514 7.31 -9.06 31.27
CA ASP A 514 6.32 -8.69 32.29
C ASP A 514 4.85 -8.94 31.88
N SER A 515 4.64 -9.70 30.81
CA SER A 515 3.33 -10.04 30.23
C SER A 515 2.51 -8.85 29.75
N THR A 516 3.13 -7.70 29.46
CA THR A 516 2.41 -6.52 28.96
C THR A 516 1.82 -6.78 27.57
N PRO A 517 0.49 -6.65 27.37
CA PRO A 517 -0.12 -6.83 26.06
C PRO A 517 0.00 -5.58 25.18
N CYS A 518 -0.13 -5.73 23.87
CA CYS A 518 -0.40 -4.60 22.97
C CYS A 518 -1.79 -3.95 23.21
N ASN A 519 -1.86 -2.63 22.99
CA ASN A 519 -3.08 -1.84 23.12
C ASN A 519 -3.10 -0.68 22.10
N PHE A 520 -4.25 -0.35 21.52
CA PHE A 520 -4.41 0.71 20.49
C PHE A 520 -3.53 0.44 19.27
N VAL A 521 -3.82 -0.62 18.53
CA VAL A 521 -3.14 -0.94 17.27
C VAL A 521 -4.09 -0.71 16.11
N THR A 522 -3.69 0.11 15.15
CA THR A 522 -4.45 0.38 13.92
C THR A 522 -3.64 -0.06 12.70
N VAL A 523 -4.26 -0.85 11.82
CA VAL A 523 -3.68 -1.22 10.53
C VAL A 523 -4.67 -0.83 9.44
N THR A 524 -4.25 0.08 8.55
CA THR A 524 -5.15 0.63 7.55
C THR A 524 -4.55 0.79 6.17
N ASN A 525 -5.36 0.61 5.13
CA ASN A 525 -4.98 0.83 3.73
C ASN A 525 -3.72 0.04 3.31
N CYS A 526 -3.47 -1.12 3.93
CA CYS A 526 -2.31 -1.96 3.63
C CYS A 526 -2.67 -3.10 2.67
N TYR A 527 -1.66 -3.60 1.96
CA TYR A 527 -1.75 -4.77 1.09
C TYR A 527 -0.93 -5.93 1.66
N PHE A 528 -1.52 -7.11 1.71
CA PHE A 528 -0.90 -8.37 2.12
C PHE A 528 -0.95 -9.33 0.93
N GLY A 529 0.21 -9.55 0.31
CA GLY A 529 0.33 -10.36 -0.89
C GLY A 529 0.53 -11.86 -0.63
N PRO A 530 0.75 -12.64 -1.70
CA PRO A 530 0.78 -14.09 -1.63
C PRO A 530 1.87 -14.66 -0.70
N GLY A 531 1.57 -15.83 -0.13
CA GLY A 531 2.53 -16.68 0.56
C GLY A 531 2.56 -16.53 2.08
N TRP A 532 2.06 -15.41 2.62
CA TRP A 532 1.93 -15.24 4.06
C TRP A 532 0.98 -16.27 4.65
N PRO A 533 1.36 -17.02 5.70
CA PRO A 533 0.41 -17.86 6.42
C PRO A 533 -0.71 -17.00 6.98
N ARG A 534 -0.35 -15.91 7.68
CA ARG A 534 -1.33 -14.96 8.22
C ARG A 534 -1.00 -13.53 7.85
N GLY A 535 -2.03 -12.73 7.57
CA GLY A 535 -1.86 -11.29 7.36
C GLY A 535 -1.56 -10.57 8.67
N ILE A 536 -2.56 -10.52 9.57
CA ILE A 536 -2.45 -9.85 10.87
C ILE A 536 -2.94 -10.80 11.96
N GLY A 537 -2.24 -10.86 13.10
CA GLY A 537 -2.70 -11.71 14.19
C GLY A 537 -1.75 -11.81 15.37
N SER A 538 -2.03 -12.79 16.21
CA SER A 538 -1.21 -13.20 17.34
C SER A 538 -1.35 -14.70 17.57
N HIS A 539 -0.39 -15.30 18.27
CA HIS A 539 -0.41 -16.74 18.56
C HIS A 539 0.22 -17.10 19.92
N SER A 540 0.33 -16.12 20.82
CA SER A 540 0.74 -16.34 22.21
C SER A 540 -0.29 -15.70 23.14
N SER A 541 -0.43 -16.26 24.34
CA SER A 541 -1.21 -15.65 25.42
C SER A 541 -0.61 -15.89 26.80
N VAL A 542 -1.05 -15.07 27.75
CA VAL A 542 -0.86 -15.23 29.20
C VAL A 542 -2.23 -15.04 29.86
N ASP A 543 -2.51 -15.83 30.90
CA ASP A 543 -3.78 -15.76 31.63
C ASP A 543 -3.99 -14.38 32.27
N GLY A 544 -5.18 -13.81 32.05
CA GLY A 544 -5.54 -12.47 32.48
C GLY A 544 -4.88 -11.32 31.70
N LYS A 545 -4.22 -11.60 30.57
CA LYS A 545 -3.53 -10.59 29.74
C LYS A 545 -4.04 -10.61 28.32
N THR A 546 -4.82 -9.58 27.96
CA THR A 546 -5.57 -9.49 26.71
C THR A 546 -5.10 -8.30 25.88
N HIS A 547 -4.96 -8.48 24.57
CA HIS A 547 -4.72 -7.38 23.63
C HIS A 547 -5.99 -6.56 23.45
N LYS A 548 -5.90 -5.22 23.44
CA LYS A 548 -7.09 -4.37 23.43
C LYS A 548 -7.07 -3.27 22.37
N ASN A 549 -8.24 -2.84 21.93
CA ASN A 549 -8.43 -1.69 21.03
C ASN A 549 -7.68 -1.88 19.70
N ILE A 550 -8.08 -2.92 18.95
CA ILE A 550 -7.43 -3.30 17.69
C ILE A 550 -8.34 -2.94 16.52
N HIS A 551 -7.82 -2.15 15.59
CA HIS A 551 -8.55 -1.62 14.44
C HIS A 551 -7.86 -2.07 13.15
N ILE A 552 -8.56 -2.82 12.30
CA ILE A 552 -8.06 -3.33 11.02
C ILE A 552 -9.02 -2.89 9.93
N GLU A 553 -8.65 -1.85 9.19
CA GLU A 553 -9.61 -1.11 8.37
C GLU A 553 -9.11 -0.80 6.95
N GLY A 554 -9.90 -1.14 5.92
CA GLY A 554 -9.59 -0.76 4.53
C GLY A 554 -8.38 -1.49 3.92
N ASN A 555 -8.02 -2.66 4.42
CA ASN A 555 -6.87 -3.43 3.93
C ASN A 555 -7.27 -4.43 2.84
N TYR A 556 -6.30 -4.84 2.03
CA TYR A 556 -6.46 -5.89 1.02
C TYR A 556 -5.56 -7.08 1.31
N PHE A 557 -6.16 -8.24 1.57
CA PHE A 557 -5.49 -9.52 1.76
C PHE A 557 -5.69 -10.38 0.52
N TYR A 558 -4.60 -10.85 -0.05
CA TYR A 558 -4.61 -11.65 -1.26
C TYR A 558 -3.71 -12.88 -1.12
N GLN A 559 -4.28 -14.07 -1.27
CA GLN A 559 -3.53 -15.34 -1.28
C GLN A 559 -2.70 -15.61 -0.01
N THR A 560 -3.22 -15.22 1.16
CA THR A 560 -2.70 -15.73 2.42
C THR A 560 -2.99 -17.22 2.52
N LYS A 561 -2.02 -18.03 2.97
CA LYS A 561 -2.14 -19.50 2.98
C LYS A 561 -3.06 -20.02 4.08
N GLU A 562 -3.16 -19.31 5.20
CA GLU A 562 -4.01 -19.68 6.33
C GLU A 562 -5.09 -18.60 6.54
N MET A 563 -4.86 -17.63 7.42
CA MET A 563 -5.89 -16.65 7.82
C MET A 563 -5.52 -15.24 7.38
N ALA A 564 -6.43 -14.50 6.75
CA ALA A 564 -6.21 -13.07 6.52
C ALA A 564 -6.00 -12.33 7.86
N ILE A 565 -6.89 -12.56 8.82
CA ILE A 565 -6.83 -11.99 10.17
C ILE A 565 -7.10 -13.09 11.20
N SER A 566 -6.20 -13.24 12.18
CA SER A 566 -6.33 -14.25 13.25
C SER A 566 -6.05 -13.63 14.61
N SER A 567 -7.10 -13.25 15.33
CA SER A 567 -6.97 -12.85 16.73
C SER A 567 -6.68 -14.06 17.62
N TYR A 568 -5.94 -13.81 18.69
CA TYR A 568 -5.80 -14.74 19.79
C TYR A 568 -5.81 -13.97 21.11
N ASN A 569 -6.93 -14.07 21.84
CA ASN A 569 -7.21 -13.34 23.08
C ASN A 569 -7.22 -11.80 22.94
N TRP A 570 -8.16 -11.27 22.13
CA TRP A 570 -8.29 -9.84 21.83
C TRP A 570 -9.66 -9.30 22.28
N GLU A 571 -9.70 -8.03 22.71
CA GLU A 571 -10.90 -7.33 23.18
C GLU A 571 -11.02 -5.94 22.54
N ASN A 572 -12.25 -5.48 22.31
CA ASN A 572 -12.54 -4.23 21.60
C ASN A 572 -11.87 -4.20 20.22
N VAL A 573 -12.36 -5.06 19.33
CA VAL A 573 -11.80 -5.27 17.99
C VAL A 573 -12.75 -4.73 16.94
N THR A 574 -12.23 -3.95 15.99
CA THR A 574 -12.95 -3.51 14.79
C THR A 574 -12.21 -4.01 13.54
N ILE A 575 -12.92 -4.79 12.71
CA ILE A 575 -12.44 -5.25 11.41
C ILE A 575 -13.43 -4.72 10.36
N ALA A 576 -13.06 -3.65 9.67
CA ALA A 576 -13.98 -2.91 8.83
C ALA A 576 -13.49 -2.69 7.39
N ASN A 577 -14.37 -2.84 6.42
CA ASN A 577 -14.12 -2.44 5.02
C ASN A 577 -12.88 -3.06 4.38
N ASN A 578 -12.46 -4.25 4.83
CA ASN A 578 -11.34 -4.98 4.24
C ASN A 578 -11.82 -5.82 3.06
N THR A 579 -10.92 -6.08 2.12
CA THR A 579 -11.10 -7.08 1.07
C THR A 579 -10.21 -8.28 1.36
N VAL A 580 -10.79 -9.47 1.39
CA VAL A 580 -10.09 -10.75 1.54
C VAL A 580 -10.39 -11.59 0.32
N ASP A 581 -9.38 -11.88 -0.49
CA ASP A 581 -9.55 -12.53 -1.79
C ASP A 581 -8.56 -13.68 -1.97
N ASP A 582 -9.09 -14.84 -2.36
CA ASP A 582 -8.30 -16.06 -2.64
C ASP A 582 -7.41 -16.49 -1.45
N CYS A 583 -7.86 -16.22 -0.23
CA CYS A 583 -7.18 -16.58 1.00
C CYS A 583 -7.65 -17.95 1.51
N GLY A 584 -6.78 -18.69 2.20
CA GLY A 584 -7.13 -19.98 2.81
C GLY A 584 -8.34 -19.92 3.76
N ALA A 585 -8.47 -18.80 4.48
CA ALA A 585 -9.56 -18.43 5.37
C ALA A 585 -9.60 -16.90 5.56
N GLY A 586 -10.73 -16.39 6.03
CA GLY A 586 -10.93 -14.96 6.25
C GLY A 586 -10.52 -14.50 7.65
N VAL A 587 -11.51 -14.20 8.48
CA VAL A 587 -11.34 -13.66 9.83
C VAL A 587 -11.58 -14.75 10.86
N ARG A 588 -10.63 -14.92 11.78
CA ARG A 588 -10.79 -15.71 12.99
C ARG A 588 -10.65 -14.85 14.23
N ILE A 589 -11.69 -14.84 15.06
CA ILE A 589 -11.66 -14.32 16.43
C ILE A 589 -11.73 -15.51 17.38
N LYS A 590 -10.69 -15.67 18.21
CA LYS A 590 -10.55 -16.83 19.10
C LYS A 590 -10.06 -16.42 20.50
N ASN A 591 -10.70 -16.98 21.53
CA ASN A 591 -10.22 -16.95 22.92
C ASN A 591 -8.98 -17.86 23.09
N THR A 592 -8.24 -17.71 24.19
CA THR A 592 -7.11 -18.58 24.52
C THR A 592 -7.50 -20.06 24.50
N ASP A 593 -6.67 -20.92 23.90
CA ASP A 593 -6.88 -22.36 23.89
C ASP A 593 -6.51 -22.95 25.25
N ALA A 594 -7.50 -23.37 26.04
CA ALA A 594 -7.26 -23.87 27.39
C ALA A 594 -6.42 -25.17 27.42
N THR A 595 -6.38 -25.90 26.30
CA THR A 595 -5.65 -27.17 26.19
C THR A 595 -4.16 -26.99 25.89
N THR A 596 -3.73 -25.76 25.60
CA THR A 596 -2.33 -25.43 25.32
C THR A 596 -1.65 -24.90 26.59
N PRO A 597 -0.85 -25.70 27.33
CA PRO A 597 -0.35 -25.30 28.65
C PRO A 597 0.57 -24.08 28.61
N ALA A 598 1.28 -23.86 27.50
CA ALA A 598 2.15 -22.70 27.32
C ALA A 598 1.37 -21.38 27.29
N ASP A 599 0.11 -21.41 26.87
CA ASP A 599 -0.74 -20.24 26.63
C ASP A 599 -1.67 -19.91 27.81
N THR A 600 -1.83 -20.87 28.72
CA THR A 600 -2.63 -20.71 29.94
C THR A 600 -1.79 -20.39 31.17
N LYS A 601 -0.50 -20.12 30.99
CA LYS A 601 0.36 -19.63 32.08
C LYS A 601 -0.12 -18.26 32.54
N ASP A 602 -0.24 -18.05 33.85
CA ASP A 602 -0.37 -16.70 34.42
C ASP A 602 0.98 -15.96 34.42
N SER A 603 0.99 -14.70 34.87
CA SER A 603 2.23 -13.90 34.94
C SER A 603 3.30 -14.43 35.91
N SER A 604 3.00 -15.42 36.75
CA SER A 604 3.99 -16.13 37.57
C SER A 604 4.61 -17.34 36.85
N GLY A 605 4.10 -17.68 35.66
CA GLY A 605 4.47 -18.87 34.90
C GLY A 605 3.67 -20.12 35.27
N THR A 606 2.66 -20.01 36.12
CA THR A 606 1.84 -21.14 36.58
C THR A 606 0.77 -21.47 35.53
N VAL A 607 0.74 -22.73 35.07
CA VAL A 607 -0.28 -23.22 34.12
C VAL A 607 -1.65 -23.26 34.81
N THR A 608 -2.62 -22.53 34.28
CA THR A 608 -3.97 -22.46 34.84
C THR A 608 -4.97 -23.37 34.15
N ASN A 609 -4.69 -23.82 32.92
CA ASN A 609 -5.63 -24.59 32.08
C ASN A 609 -6.97 -23.88 31.83
N ARG A 610 -6.96 -22.54 31.85
CA ARG A 610 -8.14 -21.69 31.64
C ARG A 610 -8.09 -20.99 30.31
N SER A 611 -9.24 -20.91 29.65
CA SER A 611 -9.49 -19.94 28.59
C SER A 611 -9.96 -18.61 29.21
N GLN A 612 -10.20 -17.61 28.37
CA GLN A 612 -10.47 -16.23 28.79
C GLN A 612 -11.64 -15.69 28.00
N SER A 613 -12.63 -15.10 28.66
CA SER A 613 -13.73 -14.43 27.97
C SER A 613 -13.24 -13.14 27.32
N ASN A 614 -13.69 -12.87 26.09
CA ASN A 614 -13.41 -11.62 25.38
C ASN A 614 -14.70 -10.85 25.09
N TYR A 615 -14.58 -9.57 24.76
CA TYR A 615 -15.70 -8.64 24.66
C TYR A 615 -15.54 -7.71 23.46
N CYS A 616 -16.68 -7.26 22.93
CA CYS A 616 -16.79 -6.16 21.97
C CYS A 616 -16.01 -6.43 20.69
N VAL A 617 -16.63 -7.15 19.76
CA VAL A 617 -16.04 -7.46 18.46
C VAL A 617 -16.98 -6.96 17.38
N THR A 618 -16.47 -6.15 16.44
CA THR A 618 -17.23 -5.66 15.29
C THR A 618 -16.53 -6.06 14.00
N ILE A 619 -17.23 -6.79 13.13
CA ILE A 619 -16.76 -7.19 11.80
C ILE A 619 -17.78 -6.65 10.78
N THR A 620 -17.43 -5.57 10.08
CA THR A 620 -18.41 -4.82 9.28
C THR A 620 -17.93 -4.41 7.89
N GLY A 621 -18.81 -4.47 6.89
CA GLY A 621 -18.53 -3.94 5.55
C GLY A 621 -17.39 -4.64 4.81
N ASN A 622 -16.94 -5.82 5.26
CA ASN A 622 -15.84 -6.54 4.61
C ASN A 622 -16.33 -7.35 3.42
N THR A 623 -15.45 -7.54 2.43
CA THR A 623 -15.71 -8.37 1.26
C THR A 623 -14.80 -9.59 1.28
N PHE A 624 -15.38 -10.78 1.18
CA PHE A 624 -14.70 -12.08 1.14
C PHE A 624 -14.99 -12.75 -0.19
N ARG A 625 -13.94 -13.12 -0.93
CA ARG A 625 -14.05 -13.82 -2.20
C ARG A 625 -13.14 -15.03 -2.23
N ASN A 626 -13.66 -16.14 -2.77
CA ASN A 626 -12.88 -17.35 -3.02
C ASN A 626 -12.14 -17.83 -1.77
N ILE A 627 -12.85 -17.94 -0.65
CA ILE A 627 -12.25 -18.40 0.59
C ILE A 627 -11.98 -19.90 0.47
N GLY A 628 -10.75 -20.29 0.82
CA GLY A 628 -10.25 -21.65 0.71
C GLY A 628 -10.83 -22.61 1.75
N THR A 629 -10.05 -23.62 2.10
CA THR A 629 -10.52 -24.79 2.88
C THR A 629 -10.01 -24.80 4.32
N VAL A 630 -9.38 -23.72 4.80
CA VAL A 630 -8.72 -23.72 6.11
C VAL A 630 -9.73 -23.51 7.25
N ALA A 631 -10.67 -22.58 7.07
CA ALA A 631 -11.67 -22.20 8.07
C ALA A 631 -12.76 -21.32 7.43
N PRO A 632 -13.87 -21.03 8.14
CA PRO A 632 -14.90 -20.12 7.66
C PRO A 632 -14.37 -18.77 7.16
N ALA A 633 -15.18 -18.09 6.32
CA ALA A 633 -14.91 -16.71 5.94
C ALA A 633 -14.90 -15.78 7.17
N ILE A 634 -15.84 -15.99 8.10
CA ILE A 634 -15.84 -15.34 9.41
C ILE A 634 -16.09 -16.39 10.49
N ARG A 635 -15.15 -16.56 11.43
CA ARG A 635 -15.31 -17.40 12.62
C ARG A 635 -15.08 -16.59 13.88
N VAL A 636 -16.09 -16.54 14.75
CA VAL A 636 -15.99 -15.99 16.10
C VAL A 636 -16.29 -17.10 17.10
N ALA A 637 -15.26 -17.51 17.85
CA ALA A 637 -15.33 -18.68 18.72
C ALA A 637 -14.79 -18.36 20.12
N GLY A 638 -15.65 -18.53 21.12
CA GLY A 638 -15.21 -18.74 22.49
C GLY A 638 -14.51 -20.10 22.65
N ASP A 639 -14.20 -20.46 23.89
CA ASP A 639 -13.57 -21.75 24.22
C ASP A 639 -14.10 -22.26 25.57
N THR A 640 -13.56 -23.37 26.07
CA THR A 640 -13.83 -23.90 27.40
C THR A 640 -12.54 -24.03 28.20
N ASP A 641 -12.60 -23.84 29.51
CA ASP A 641 -11.56 -24.34 30.40
C ASP A 641 -11.46 -25.86 30.30
N VAL A 642 -10.36 -26.46 30.76
CA VAL A 642 -10.19 -27.93 30.73
C VAL A 642 -11.25 -28.67 31.58
N ASP A 643 -11.86 -28.00 32.57
CA ASP A 643 -12.96 -28.55 33.37
C ASP A 643 -14.35 -28.46 32.68
N GLY A 644 -14.41 -27.89 31.47
CA GLY A 644 -15.63 -27.71 30.68
C GLY A 644 -16.35 -26.37 30.91
N THR A 645 -15.85 -25.50 31.79
CA THR A 645 -16.43 -24.16 32.00
C THR A 645 -16.33 -23.32 30.73
N SER A 646 -17.47 -22.86 30.21
CA SER A 646 -17.50 -22.07 28.96
C SER A 646 -16.98 -20.65 29.16
N ARG A 647 -16.08 -20.23 28.26
CA ARG A 647 -15.50 -18.90 28.15
C ARG A 647 -15.97 -18.27 26.86
N ASN A 648 -17.07 -17.52 26.96
CA ASN A 648 -17.77 -16.95 25.81
C ASN A 648 -17.09 -15.68 25.28
N ILE A 649 -17.45 -15.30 24.06
CA ILE A 649 -17.22 -13.95 23.54
C ILE A 649 -18.52 -13.16 23.62
N TYR A 650 -18.47 -12.00 24.27
CA TYR A 650 -19.65 -11.17 24.52
C TYR A 650 -19.70 -9.97 23.57
N TYR A 651 -20.91 -9.59 23.16
CA TYR A 651 -21.17 -8.37 22.38
C TYR A 651 -20.44 -8.36 21.03
N VAL A 652 -20.78 -9.34 20.19
CA VAL A 652 -20.21 -9.50 18.84
C VAL A 652 -21.20 -8.96 17.81
N THR A 653 -20.74 -8.14 16.88
CA THR A 653 -21.54 -7.63 15.74
C THR A 653 -20.85 -8.00 14.43
N VAL A 654 -21.55 -8.74 13.58
CA VAL A 654 -21.13 -9.06 12.21
C VAL A 654 -22.18 -8.52 11.24
N THR A 655 -21.88 -7.44 10.53
CA THR A 655 -22.89 -6.73 9.75
C THR A 655 -22.41 -6.18 8.41
N GLY A 656 -23.28 -6.19 7.39
CA GLY A 656 -22.98 -5.56 6.10
C GLY A 656 -21.82 -6.22 5.33
N ASN A 657 -21.42 -7.45 5.67
CA ASN A 657 -20.34 -8.15 4.96
C ASN A 657 -20.87 -8.83 3.70
N SER A 658 -20.03 -8.92 2.67
CA SER A 658 -20.28 -9.68 1.44
C SER A 658 -19.36 -10.88 1.39
N ILE A 659 -19.92 -12.09 1.31
CA ILE A 659 -19.18 -13.34 1.19
C ILE A 659 -19.65 -14.00 -0.11
N SER A 660 -18.75 -14.15 -1.06
CA SER A 660 -19.01 -14.85 -2.32
C SER A 660 -17.95 -15.93 -2.52
N THR A 661 -18.40 -17.19 -2.53
CA THR A 661 -17.55 -18.37 -2.71
C THR A 661 -16.70 -18.72 -1.49
N SER A 662 -17.07 -19.81 -0.82
CA SER A 662 -16.22 -20.54 0.14
C SER A 662 -16.14 -21.99 -0.32
N THR A 663 -14.94 -22.48 -0.63
CA THR A 663 -14.75 -23.80 -1.26
C THR A 663 -14.53 -24.94 -0.27
N GLY A 664 -14.38 -24.64 1.02
CA GLY A 664 -14.31 -25.65 2.08
C GLY A 664 -15.60 -26.46 2.22
N THR A 665 -15.54 -27.58 2.92
CA THR A 665 -16.70 -28.39 3.32
C THR A 665 -16.76 -28.51 4.84
N GLY A 666 -17.94 -28.76 5.41
CA GLY A 666 -18.11 -28.78 6.87
C GLY A 666 -17.73 -27.43 7.50
N ASP A 667 -17.04 -27.43 8.65
CA ASP A 667 -16.69 -26.18 9.36
C ASP A 667 -16.01 -25.15 8.44
N ALA A 668 -15.06 -25.56 7.61
CA ALA A 668 -14.34 -24.65 6.72
C ALA A 668 -15.22 -24.07 5.60
N GLY A 669 -16.31 -24.76 5.23
CA GLY A 669 -17.25 -24.32 4.19
C GLY A 669 -18.22 -23.24 4.66
N ILE A 670 -18.29 -22.94 5.96
CA ILE A 670 -19.29 -22.04 6.52
C ILE A 670 -18.97 -20.58 6.15
N GLY A 671 -20.01 -19.81 5.82
CA GLY A 671 -19.90 -18.36 5.62
C GLY A 671 -19.58 -17.62 6.93
N ILE A 672 -20.53 -17.61 7.87
CA ILE A 672 -20.37 -16.99 9.20
C ILE A 672 -20.60 -18.03 10.29
N ARG A 673 -19.59 -18.25 11.14
CA ARG A 673 -19.62 -19.19 12.27
C ARG A 673 -19.52 -18.45 13.59
N PHE A 674 -20.57 -18.50 14.41
CA PHE A 674 -20.53 -18.19 15.84
C PHE A 674 -20.48 -19.47 16.66
N ASP A 675 -19.58 -19.53 17.63
CA ASP A 675 -19.50 -20.61 18.61
C ASP A 675 -19.23 -20.00 19.99
N ARG A 676 -20.09 -20.27 20.98
CA ARG A 676 -19.98 -19.69 22.34
C ARG A 676 -19.97 -18.16 22.35
N VAL A 677 -20.91 -17.58 21.62
CA VAL A 677 -21.15 -16.13 21.57
C VAL A 677 -22.37 -15.76 22.40
N TRP A 678 -22.26 -14.71 23.22
CA TRP A 678 -23.38 -14.19 24.01
C TRP A 678 -23.67 -12.71 23.68
N GLY A 679 -24.93 -12.39 23.39
CA GLY A 679 -25.29 -11.04 22.94
C GLY A 679 -24.75 -10.72 21.54
N GLY A 680 -24.79 -11.70 20.63
CA GLY A 680 -24.28 -11.59 19.26
C GLY A 680 -25.31 -11.06 18.27
N VAL A 681 -24.86 -10.35 17.24
CA VAL A 681 -25.69 -9.87 16.11
C VAL A 681 -25.02 -10.27 14.80
N ILE A 682 -25.76 -10.96 13.93
CA ILE A 682 -25.39 -11.25 12.54
C ILE A 682 -26.47 -10.62 11.67
N SER A 683 -26.20 -9.44 11.09
CA SER A 683 -27.25 -8.68 10.42
C SER A 683 -26.85 -8.02 9.10
N GLY A 684 -27.72 -8.08 8.09
CA GLY A 684 -27.51 -7.37 6.82
C GLY A 684 -26.33 -7.90 5.99
N ASN A 685 -25.94 -9.17 6.17
CA ASN A 685 -24.86 -9.78 5.40
C ASN A 685 -25.40 -10.42 4.11
N SER A 686 -24.60 -10.39 3.05
CA SER A 686 -24.88 -11.07 1.78
C SER A 686 -23.92 -12.25 1.60
N ILE A 687 -24.44 -13.47 1.59
CA ILE A 687 -23.66 -14.71 1.59
C ILE A 687 -24.10 -15.57 0.41
N ALA A 688 -23.15 -15.98 -0.43
CA ALA A 688 -23.43 -16.79 -1.60
C ALA A 688 -22.36 -17.86 -1.86
N ASN A 689 -22.79 -19.01 -2.40
CA ASN A 689 -21.93 -20.08 -2.91
C ASN A 689 -20.97 -20.63 -1.84
N VAL A 690 -21.49 -21.06 -0.70
CA VAL A 690 -20.66 -21.59 0.39
C VAL A 690 -20.81 -23.11 0.49
N GLY A 691 -19.69 -23.79 0.76
CA GLY A 691 -19.62 -25.25 0.74
C GLY A 691 -20.16 -25.96 1.99
N ASP A 692 -20.81 -25.22 2.90
CA ASP A 692 -21.56 -25.75 4.05
C ASP A 692 -22.69 -24.77 4.43
N ALA A 693 -22.84 -24.41 5.71
CA ALA A 693 -23.85 -23.45 6.14
C ALA A 693 -23.55 -22.00 5.71
N GLY A 694 -24.59 -21.26 5.31
CA GLY A 694 -24.49 -19.80 5.14
C GLY A 694 -24.12 -19.11 6.45
N ILE A 695 -24.95 -19.34 7.48
CA ILE A 695 -24.73 -18.87 8.84
C ILE A 695 -24.93 -20.05 9.80
N LEU A 696 -23.95 -20.29 10.68
CA LEU A 696 -24.09 -21.23 11.79
C LEU A 696 -23.74 -20.54 13.11
N ALA A 697 -24.73 -20.38 13.99
CA ALA A 697 -24.52 -19.94 15.37
C ALA A 697 -24.74 -21.11 16.33
N SER A 698 -23.79 -21.37 17.23
CA SER A 698 -23.83 -22.51 18.14
C SER A 698 -23.42 -22.19 19.59
N TYR A 699 -23.98 -22.93 20.56
CA TYR A 699 -23.56 -22.99 21.97
C TYR A 699 -23.49 -21.64 22.70
N GLY A 700 -24.48 -20.78 22.54
CA GLY A 700 -24.47 -19.38 22.99
C GLY A 700 -25.81 -18.90 23.55
N GLY A 701 -26.00 -17.59 23.62
CA GLY A 701 -27.23 -17.00 24.14
C GLY A 701 -27.48 -15.57 23.69
N ASN A 702 -28.75 -15.20 23.56
CA ASN A 702 -29.18 -13.87 23.13
C ASN A 702 -28.52 -13.45 21.79
N VAL A 703 -28.61 -14.32 20.78
CA VAL A 703 -28.07 -14.05 19.43
C VAL A 703 -29.19 -13.63 18.49
N VAL A 704 -28.98 -12.55 17.76
CA VAL A 704 -29.88 -12.03 16.71
C VAL A 704 -29.27 -12.33 15.35
N ILE A 705 -30.00 -13.01 14.49
CA ILE A 705 -29.67 -13.26 13.09
C ILE A 705 -30.76 -12.61 12.25
N SER A 706 -30.47 -11.45 11.66
CA SER A 706 -31.50 -10.67 10.98
C SER A 706 -31.13 -10.09 9.63
N ASP A 707 -32.11 -9.96 8.74
CA ASP A 707 -31.97 -9.17 7.50
C ASP A 707 -30.79 -9.63 6.61
N ASN A 708 -30.36 -10.89 6.74
CA ASN A 708 -29.30 -11.47 5.91
C ASN A 708 -29.89 -12.03 4.62
N THR A 709 -29.14 -11.92 3.53
CA THR A 709 -29.43 -12.62 2.28
C THR A 709 -28.44 -13.77 2.12
N VAL A 710 -28.94 -15.00 2.17
CA VAL A 710 -28.16 -16.23 2.03
C VAL A 710 -28.63 -16.97 0.78
N ASN A 711 -27.70 -17.33 -0.10
CA ASN A 711 -28.01 -17.97 -1.36
C ASN A 711 -27.03 -19.10 -1.68
N HIS A 712 -27.49 -20.22 -2.24
CA HIS A 712 -26.63 -21.33 -2.70
C HIS A 712 -25.67 -21.84 -1.60
N THR A 713 -26.22 -22.58 -0.64
CA THR A 713 -25.46 -23.24 0.43
C THR A 713 -25.44 -24.74 0.21
N ALA A 714 -24.33 -25.42 0.52
CA ALA A 714 -24.27 -26.88 0.36
C ALA A 714 -25.09 -27.64 1.41
N ASP A 715 -25.33 -27.03 2.58
CA ASP A 715 -26.16 -27.59 3.65
C ASP A 715 -27.18 -26.53 4.12
N PHE A 716 -27.07 -26.03 5.35
CA PHE A 716 -28.02 -25.08 5.93
C PHE A 716 -27.91 -23.67 5.32
N GLY A 717 -29.04 -23.01 5.04
CA GLY A 717 -29.02 -21.57 4.83
C GLY A 717 -28.60 -20.85 6.11
N ILE A 718 -29.39 -21.05 7.18
CA ILE A 718 -29.13 -20.54 8.53
C ILE A 718 -29.36 -21.66 9.55
N CYS A 719 -28.43 -21.85 10.47
CA CYS A 719 -28.59 -22.74 11.61
C CYS A 719 -28.34 -21.99 12.93
N SER A 720 -29.33 -22.01 13.82
CA SER A 720 -29.25 -21.55 15.21
C SER A 720 -29.33 -22.75 16.14
N ARG A 721 -28.18 -23.20 16.62
CA ARG A 721 -27.99 -24.43 17.38
C ARG A 721 -27.65 -24.17 18.85
N MET A 722 -28.42 -24.72 19.77
CA MET A 722 -28.23 -24.59 21.22
C MET A 722 -28.03 -23.14 21.65
N ILE A 723 -28.85 -22.24 21.10
CA ILE A 723 -28.86 -20.83 21.46
C ILE A 723 -30.13 -20.53 22.23
N SER A 724 -29.99 -20.15 23.50
CA SER A 724 -31.13 -19.63 24.27
C SER A 724 -31.38 -18.16 23.92
N LEU A 725 -32.65 -17.74 23.88
CA LEU A 725 -33.06 -16.38 23.49
C LEU A 725 -32.61 -16.00 22.07
N SER A 726 -32.59 -16.96 21.14
CA SER A 726 -32.26 -16.67 19.74
C SER A 726 -33.39 -15.93 19.04
N LYS A 727 -33.03 -15.02 18.12
CA LYS A 727 -33.97 -14.34 17.23
C LYS A 727 -33.48 -14.49 15.81
N VAL A 728 -34.20 -15.25 15.00
CA VAL A 728 -33.92 -15.43 13.58
C VAL A 728 -35.05 -14.73 12.81
N HIS A 729 -34.79 -13.53 12.28
CA HIS A 729 -35.87 -12.75 11.68
C HIS A 729 -35.52 -11.95 10.42
N GLY A 730 -36.48 -11.76 9.51
CA GLY A 730 -36.28 -10.91 8.34
C GLY A 730 -35.23 -11.42 7.33
N ASN A 731 -34.78 -12.67 7.46
CA ASN A 731 -33.76 -13.23 6.56
C ASN A 731 -34.36 -13.70 5.25
N ILE A 732 -33.59 -13.59 4.17
CA ILE A 732 -33.90 -14.13 2.84
C ILE A 732 -32.94 -15.30 2.59
N VAL A 733 -33.46 -16.52 2.49
CA VAL A 733 -32.68 -17.73 2.21
C VAL A 733 -33.16 -18.35 0.91
N ARG A 734 -32.23 -18.69 0.00
CA ARG A 734 -32.53 -19.34 -1.27
C ARG A 734 -31.54 -20.46 -1.57
N ASP A 735 -32.02 -21.51 -2.23
CA ASP A 735 -31.20 -22.57 -2.83
C ASP A 735 -30.28 -23.26 -1.80
N ALA A 736 -30.86 -23.67 -0.67
CA ALA A 736 -30.13 -24.36 0.40
C ALA A 736 -30.12 -25.88 0.20
N GLY A 737 -28.94 -26.50 0.37
CA GLY A 737 -28.71 -27.91 0.09
C GLY A 737 -29.53 -28.88 0.94
N ASP A 738 -29.88 -28.51 2.17
CA ASP A 738 -30.75 -29.34 3.04
C ASP A 738 -31.87 -28.51 3.70
N TYR A 739 -31.54 -27.65 4.66
CA TYR A 739 -32.52 -26.81 5.38
C TYR A 739 -32.33 -25.35 5.02
N GLY A 740 -33.43 -24.63 4.76
CA GLY A 740 -33.37 -23.18 4.66
C GLY A 740 -32.99 -22.55 6.01
N ILE A 741 -33.79 -22.81 7.04
CA ILE A 741 -33.50 -22.40 8.42
C ILE A 741 -33.69 -23.59 9.38
N LEU A 742 -32.67 -23.90 10.17
CA LEU A 742 -32.74 -24.84 11.29
C LEU A 742 -32.60 -24.08 12.62
N VAL A 743 -33.57 -24.25 13.51
CA VAL A 743 -33.43 -23.89 14.93
C VAL A 743 -33.46 -25.17 15.75
N SER A 744 -32.35 -25.44 16.44
CA SER A 744 -32.20 -26.65 17.24
C SER A 744 -31.58 -26.38 18.60
N GLY A 745 -31.99 -27.11 19.63
CA GLY A 745 -31.68 -26.82 21.04
C GLY A 745 -32.01 -25.40 21.56
N GLY A 746 -31.86 -25.19 22.87
CA GLY A 746 -32.05 -23.87 23.51
C GLY A 746 -33.50 -23.55 23.88
N THR A 747 -33.71 -22.43 24.56
CA THR A 747 -35.05 -22.01 25.02
C THR A 747 -35.39 -20.59 24.59
N ASN A 748 -36.68 -20.27 24.43
CA ASN A 748 -37.19 -18.94 24.10
C ASN A 748 -36.72 -18.42 22.73
N ALA A 749 -36.75 -19.28 21.70
CA ALA A 749 -36.37 -18.89 20.34
C ALA A 749 -37.52 -18.18 19.60
N MET A 750 -37.18 -17.18 18.79
CA MET A 750 -38.11 -16.49 17.88
C MET A 750 -37.67 -16.69 16.44
N VAL A 751 -38.59 -17.16 15.60
CA VAL A 751 -38.37 -17.33 14.15
C VAL A 751 -39.44 -16.55 13.41
N THR A 752 -39.13 -15.33 12.95
CA THR A 752 -40.17 -14.43 12.44
C THR A 752 -39.84 -13.77 11.10
N ASP A 753 -40.85 -13.59 10.25
CA ASP A 753 -40.74 -12.77 9.04
C ASP A 753 -39.59 -13.17 8.08
N ASN A 754 -39.19 -14.45 8.09
CA ASN A 754 -38.17 -14.95 7.17
C ASN A 754 -38.82 -15.35 5.85
N PHE A 755 -38.12 -15.11 4.74
CA PHE A 755 -38.45 -15.61 3.43
C PHE A 755 -37.47 -16.72 3.04
N VAL A 756 -37.95 -17.95 2.89
CA VAL A 756 -37.16 -19.08 2.43
C VAL A 756 -37.69 -19.54 1.08
N ARG A 757 -36.78 -19.89 0.16
CA ARG A 757 -37.11 -20.47 -1.14
C ARG A 757 -36.17 -21.61 -1.53
N ASP A 758 -36.72 -22.69 -2.11
CA ASP A 758 -35.95 -23.79 -2.74
C ASP A 758 -34.86 -24.42 -1.83
N ALA A 759 -35.25 -24.98 -0.67
CA ALA A 759 -34.34 -25.81 0.14
C ALA A 759 -34.69 -27.30 -0.04
N THR A 760 -33.72 -28.21 -0.11
CA THR A 760 -34.00 -29.61 -0.53
C THR A 760 -34.97 -30.35 0.40
N THR A 761 -34.79 -30.25 1.72
CA THR A 761 -35.56 -31.05 2.69
C THR A 761 -36.57 -30.20 3.43
N TYR A 762 -36.13 -29.21 4.19
CA TYR A 762 -37.01 -28.37 5.01
C TYR A 762 -36.83 -26.89 4.69
N GLY A 763 -37.94 -26.16 4.51
CA GLY A 763 -37.89 -24.69 4.43
C GLY A 763 -37.43 -24.10 5.77
N ILE A 764 -38.22 -24.31 6.82
CA ILE A 764 -37.87 -23.95 8.20
C ILE A 764 -38.17 -25.13 9.13
N ARG A 765 -37.19 -25.53 9.93
CA ARG A 765 -37.35 -26.60 10.93
C ARG A 765 -36.97 -26.12 12.33
N VAL A 766 -37.80 -26.49 13.31
CA VAL A 766 -37.54 -26.37 14.73
C VAL A 766 -37.49 -27.76 15.36
N SER A 767 -36.39 -28.11 16.03
CA SER A 767 -36.19 -29.48 16.55
C SER A 767 -35.33 -29.55 17.80
N GLY A 768 -35.69 -30.40 18.76
CA GLY A 768 -34.87 -30.71 19.94
C GLY A 768 -33.50 -31.36 19.64
N TYR A 769 -33.27 -31.82 18.41
CA TYR A 769 -32.01 -32.42 17.98
C TYR A 769 -31.75 -32.11 16.50
N ASP A 770 -30.52 -32.34 16.05
CA ASP A 770 -30.13 -32.15 14.66
C ASP A 770 -30.16 -33.46 13.90
N ALA A 771 -30.69 -33.42 12.68
CA ALA A 771 -30.84 -34.62 11.85
C ALA A 771 -29.49 -35.24 11.43
N ASP A 772 -28.42 -34.44 11.38
CA ASP A 772 -27.05 -34.87 11.08
C ASP A 772 -26.35 -35.49 12.32
N GLY A 773 -26.99 -35.44 13.50
CA GLY A 773 -26.42 -35.91 14.76
C GLY A 773 -25.31 -35.03 15.35
N SER A 774 -24.99 -33.88 14.75
CA SER A 774 -23.96 -32.95 15.22
C SER A 774 -24.44 -32.02 16.34
N GLY A 775 -25.76 -31.90 16.49
CA GLY A 775 -26.41 -31.09 17.50
C GLY A 775 -26.77 -31.83 18.79
N PRO A 776 -27.65 -31.23 19.61
CA PRO A 776 -28.07 -31.83 20.87
C PRO A 776 -28.68 -33.22 20.68
N GLY A 777 -28.45 -34.14 21.63
CA GLY A 777 -29.16 -35.41 21.67
C GLY A 777 -30.65 -35.20 21.98
N ALA A 778 -31.50 -36.19 21.66
CA ALA A 778 -32.96 -36.13 21.79
C ALA A 778 -33.50 -35.75 23.19
N SER A 779 -32.65 -35.69 24.22
CA SER A 779 -32.96 -35.32 25.59
C SER A 779 -32.79 -33.82 25.92
N ILE A 780 -32.24 -33.00 25.02
CA ILE A 780 -32.09 -31.55 25.25
C ILE A 780 -33.19 -30.81 24.50
N PRO A 781 -34.28 -30.39 25.17
CA PRO A 781 -35.43 -29.83 24.50
C PRO A 781 -35.12 -28.46 23.87
N VAL A 782 -35.70 -28.21 22.70
CA VAL A 782 -36.03 -26.85 22.28
C VAL A 782 -37.34 -26.49 22.97
N SER A 783 -37.39 -25.39 23.72
CA SER A 783 -38.64 -24.95 24.36
C SER A 783 -39.00 -23.50 24.10
N ASP A 784 -40.30 -23.19 24.24
CA ASP A 784 -40.83 -21.82 24.21
C ASP A 784 -40.57 -21.10 22.88
N VAL A 785 -40.78 -21.79 21.76
CA VAL A 785 -40.54 -21.25 20.43
C VAL A 785 -41.74 -20.49 19.90
N VAL A 786 -41.50 -19.32 19.31
CA VAL A 786 -42.51 -18.52 18.63
C VAL A 786 -42.15 -18.39 17.14
N MET A 787 -43.01 -18.91 16.26
CA MET A 787 -42.81 -18.89 14.81
C MET A 787 -43.91 -18.12 14.07
N VAL A 788 -43.57 -16.96 13.47
CA VAL A 788 -44.58 -15.99 13.00
C VAL A 788 -44.23 -15.35 11.66
N GLY A 789 -45.20 -15.20 10.76
CA GLY A 789 -45.00 -14.35 9.57
C GLY A 789 -43.99 -14.88 8.55
N ASN A 790 -43.53 -16.13 8.70
CA ASN A 790 -42.54 -16.70 7.79
C ASN A 790 -43.20 -17.12 6.48
N THR A 791 -42.48 -16.96 5.38
CA THR A 791 -42.89 -17.43 4.06
C THR A 791 -41.92 -18.50 3.56
N THR A 792 -42.44 -19.66 3.16
CA THR A 792 -41.68 -20.71 2.48
C THR A 792 -42.33 -21.01 1.13
N THR A 793 -41.53 -21.12 0.06
CA THR A 793 -42.04 -21.40 -1.29
C THR A 793 -41.02 -22.10 -2.19
N GLY A 794 -41.45 -23.02 -3.04
CA GLY A 794 -40.57 -23.76 -3.94
C GLY A 794 -40.53 -25.26 -3.65
N THR A 795 -39.45 -25.93 -4.07
CA THR A 795 -39.30 -27.38 -3.89
C THR A 795 -38.73 -27.68 -2.51
N TYR A 796 -39.55 -28.24 -1.60
CA TYR A 796 -39.12 -28.80 -0.32
C TYR A 796 -39.79 -30.15 -0.11
N THR A 797 -39.21 -31.01 0.74
CA THR A 797 -39.96 -32.14 1.30
C THR A 797 -41.04 -31.64 2.26
N VAL A 798 -40.70 -30.66 3.11
CA VAL A 798 -41.63 -30.01 4.06
C VAL A 798 -41.31 -28.51 4.16
N GLY A 799 -42.33 -27.65 4.09
CA GLY A 799 -42.14 -26.20 4.09
C GLY A 799 -41.81 -25.69 5.48
N ILE A 800 -42.62 -26.07 6.47
CA ILE A 800 -42.42 -25.71 7.89
C ILE A 800 -42.57 -26.98 8.73
N SER A 801 -41.60 -27.25 9.61
CA SER A 801 -41.64 -28.37 10.55
C SER A 801 -41.34 -27.94 11.98
N ILE A 802 -42.20 -28.33 12.92
CA ILE A 802 -41.97 -28.26 14.36
C ILE A 802 -41.98 -29.70 14.88
N SER A 803 -40.83 -30.19 15.35
CA SER A 803 -40.63 -31.58 15.78
C SER A 803 -41.38 -31.93 17.09
N PRO A 804 -41.77 -33.21 17.30
CA PRO A 804 -42.29 -33.71 18.59
C PRO A 804 -41.34 -33.52 19.78
N THR A 805 -40.06 -33.25 19.52
CA THR A 805 -39.05 -32.99 20.53
C THR A 805 -39.00 -31.53 20.98
N THR A 806 -39.91 -30.69 20.49
CA THR A 806 -40.07 -29.30 20.95
C THR A 806 -41.12 -29.22 22.05
N GLY A 807 -40.86 -28.47 23.12
CA GLY A 807 -41.82 -28.17 24.18
C GLY A 807 -42.36 -26.74 24.06
N PHE A 808 -43.64 -26.53 24.37
CA PHE A 808 -44.26 -25.21 24.49
C PHE A 808 -44.06 -24.27 23.28
N SER A 809 -44.16 -24.81 22.05
CA SER A 809 -44.05 -24.02 20.82
C SER A 809 -45.40 -23.41 20.40
N ARG A 810 -45.34 -22.28 19.69
CA ARG A 810 -46.50 -21.56 19.12
C ARG A 810 -46.17 -21.07 17.71
N ARG A 811 -47.10 -21.21 16.78
CA ARG A 811 -46.99 -20.65 15.41
C ARG A 811 -48.25 -19.89 14.99
N TYR A 812 -48.10 -18.81 14.22
CA TYR A 812 -49.22 -18.12 13.59
C TYR A 812 -48.81 -17.21 12.42
N GLY A 813 -49.68 -17.08 11.41
CA GLY A 813 -49.48 -16.18 10.27
C GLY A 813 -48.36 -16.60 9.30
N ASN A 814 -48.02 -17.89 9.24
CA ASN A 814 -46.98 -18.39 8.34
C ASN A 814 -47.58 -18.86 7.01
N ASP A 815 -46.82 -18.71 5.93
CA ASP A 815 -47.27 -18.97 4.56
C ASP A 815 -46.37 -20.00 3.88
N ALA A 816 -46.82 -21.26 3.84
CA ALA A 816 -46.11 -22.37 3.23
C ALA A 816 -46.65 -22.66 1.82
N ARG A 817 -46.47 -21.71 0.89
CA ARG A 817 -46.98 -21.82 -0.49
C ARG A 817 -46.29 -22.96 -1.23
N SER A 818 -47.07 -23.92 -1.71
CA SER A 818 -46.63 -25.09 -2.47
C SER A 818 -45.83 -26.11 -1.65
N SER A 819 -46.02 -26.14 -0.33
CA SER A 819 -45.38 -27.13 0.55
C SER A 819 -46.23 -27.44 1.78
N THR A 820 -45.84 -28.43 2.58
CA THR A 820 -46.59 -28.91 3.75
C THR A 820 -46.13 -28.24 5.05
N ILE A 821 -47.02 -28.27 6.06
CA ILE A 821 -46.69 -27.94 7.45
C ILE A 821 -46.78 -29.22 8.27
N GLU A 822 -45.69 -29.56 8.95
CA GLU A 822 -45.58 -30.64 9.92
C GLU A 822 -45.53 -30.04 11.34
N ASP A 823 -46.46 -30.39 12.22
CA ASP A 823 -46.68 -29.64 13.46
C ASP A 823 -46.91 -30.52 14.70
N TRP A 824 -46.08 -30.31 15.73
CA TRP A 824 -46.19 -30.91 17.06
C TRP A 824 -46.17 -29.86 18.20
N SER A 825 -46.78 -28.69 17.98
CA SER A 825 -46.87 -27.64 19.01
C SER A 825 -47.95 -27.87 20.08
N ASP A 826 -47.62 -27.57 21.36
CA ASP A 826 -48.43 -27.85 22.56
C ASP A 826 -49.77 -27.08 22.64
N THR A 827 -49.95 -26.05 21.82
CA THR A 827 -51.21 -25.29 21.79
C THR A 827 -51.84 -25.33 20.41
N ILE A 828 -52.67 -26.36 20.22
CA ILE A 828 -53.70 -26.39 19.17
C ILE A 828 -54.72 -25.29 19.47
N ARG A 829 -54.43 -24.07 19.01
CA ARG A 829 -55.47 -23.31 18.33
C ARG A 829 -55.06 -23.31 16.88
N SER A 830 -55.57 -24.28 16.13
CA SER A 830 -55.86 -24.10 14.72
C SER A 830 -56.62 -22.78 14.56
N ASN A 831 -55.88 -21.68 14.37
CA ASN A 831 -56.42 -20.37 14.10
C ASN A 831 -56.11 -20.08 12.62
N PRO A 832 -57.05 -19.57 11.81
CA PRO A 832 -57.14 -19.80 10.38
C PRO A 832 -56.22 -18.87 9.55
N LYS A 833 -54.96 -18.69 9.95
CA LYS A 833 -54.03 -17.74 9.32
C LYS A 833 -52.74 -18.34 8.77
N ASP A 834 -52.49 -19.63 8.98
CA ASP A 834 -51.40 -20.29 8.27
C ASP A 834 -51.93 -20.82 6.94
N THR A 835 -51.37 -20.34 5.83
CA THR A 835 -51.79 -20.75 4.48
C THR A 835 -50.94 -21.92 4.00
N ASN A 836 -51.59 -23.01 3.60
CA ASN A 836 -50.97 -24.19 2.98
C ASN A 836 -51.72 -24.48 1.68
N SER A 837 -51.02 -24.54 0.54
CA SER A 837 -51.65 -24.82 -0.77
C SER A 837 -51.43 -26.25 -1.27
N ALA A 838 -50.86 -27.14 -0.45
CA ALA A 838 -50.74 -28.56 -0.78
C ALA A 838 -52.09 -29.27 -0.55
N ALA A 839 -52.85 -29.37 -1.64
CA ALA A 839 -54.15 -30.03 -1.83
C ALA A 839 -55.38 -29.28 -1.26
N GLY A 840 -56.26 -28.89 -2.19
CA GLY A 840 -57.41 -28.02 -1.94
C GLY A 840 -58.33 -28.44 -0.81
N LYS A 841 -58.63 -27.46 0.03
CA LYS A 841 -59.91 -27.17 0.68
C LYS A 841 -59.73 -25.85 1.42
N ASP A 842 -60.18 -24.77 0.79
CA ASP A 842 -60.54 -23.53 1.49
C ASP A 842 -61.68 -23.79 2.48
#